data_AF-A0A963MCV0-F1
#
_entry.id   AF-A0A963MCV0-F1
#
_cell.length_a   1.000
_cell.length_b   1.000
_cell.length_c   1.000
_cell.angle_alpha   90.00
_cell.angle_beta   90.00
_cell.angle_gamma   90.00
#
_symmetry.space_group_name_H-M   'P 1'
#
loop_
_entity.id
_entity.type
_entity.pdbx_description
1 polymer ?
#
loop_
_entity_poly.entity_id
_entity_poly.type
_entity_poly.pdbx_seq_one_letter_code
_entity_poly.pdbx_strand_id
1 'polypeptide(L)'
;MLLTLLVLLTIIGLILFVPVIRRLVVSNQVLKLFKKMLPQISQTEQEALDAGTVWWDGDLFSGKPDWNKLLAYPKPQFSEEEQAFLDGPVEQLCDMLDEWQITHELKDLPPEIWQFIKEQGFFGLIIPKQYGGYGFSALAHSQVVMKIGSRSGTAAVTVMVPNSLGPAELLLHYGTEEQKKYYLPRLAKGQEVPCFGLTSPDAGSDAGSIPDYAIVCKGEFEGKQDVLGMRVTWEKRYITLGPVATILGLAFKLYDPDHLLGQQEDLGITLALIPTNTPGLNIGRRHFPLNAAFQNGPNSGKDMFIPMEWIIGGQAGVGQGWKMLMNCLAAGRSISLPATSVGGAKLAARTCGAYSRVRVQFKTPIGYFEGIEEALARIGGYTYMMEAARTMTAGAVDLGEKPSVISAIVKYHLTERARQAVNDAMDIHGGKGICLGPRNYIGRSYQHIPVSITVEGANILTRNMIIFGQGAIRCHPYILQEVNAAHSSDQKHASETFDAALVGHVLFSMRNTVNCLAYGLFGRFMKKDIPENSAPEVSAYYQQLTRLSVNFAFLADIALVILGGSLKRKERLSARLGDILSMLYLCSATLKRFEEEGRQQADLPLLHWSMQDAIYQIQQAFDEFLDNFPGNKAFSWLLKRWIFPLGKPFSPPSDDIGHAISRLMMEPGEARDRLTRGIYVPTAEGEAMADLEEALKCAIECAPLEAKVRSAV
;
A
#
# COMPACT_ATOMS: atom_id res chain seq x y z
N MET A 1 54.92 -20.89 -19.69
CA MET A 1 53.55 -20.38 -19.92
C MET A 1 52.51 -21.19 -19.14
N LEU A 2 52.41 -22.51 -19.33
CA LEU A 2 51.43 -23.35 -18.62
C LEU A 2 51.64 -23.38 -17.09
N LEU A 3 52.88 -23.52 -16.62
CA LEU A 3 53.23 -23.51 -15.20
C LEU A 3 52.92 -22.15 -14.54
N THR A 4 53.22 -21.07 -15.24
CA THR A 4 52.91 -19.69 -14.79
C THR A 4 51.41 -19.48 -14.65
N LEU A 5 50.63 -19.96 -15.61
CA LEU A 5 49.17 -19.92 -15.56
C LEU A 5 48.62 -20.77 -14.40
N LEU A 6 49.17 -21.96 -14.19
CA LEU A 6 48.77 -22.86 -13.12
C LEU A 6 49.07 -22.29 -11.73
N VAL A 7 50.24 -21.64 -11.56
CA VAL A 7 50.61 -20.94 -10.33
C VAL A 7 49.68 -19.75 -10.10
N LEU A 8 49.39 -18.96 -11.14
CA LEU A 8 48.47 -17.82 -11.05
C LEU A 8 47.05 -18.26 -10.66
N LEU A 9 46.54 -19.32 -11.28
CA LEU A 9 45.23 -19.90 -10.96
C LEU A 9 45.20 -20.49 -9.54
N THR A 10 46.28 -21.13 -9.09
CA THR A 10 46.39 -21.63 -7.71
C THR A 10 46.38 -20.48 -6.70
N ILE A 11 47.12 -19.40 -6.96
CA ILE A 11 47.14 -18.21 -6.08
C ILE A 11 45.76 -17.55 -6.05
N ILE A 12 45.12 -17.37 -7.20
CA ILE A 12 43.75 -16.84 -7.29
C ILE A 12 42.78 -17.77 -6.54
N GLY A 13 42.92 -19.08 -6.72
CA GLY A 13 42.13 -20.08 -6.01
C GLY A 13 42.30 -19.99 -4.48
N LEU A 14 43.53 -19.85 -3.99
CA LEU A 14 43.80 -19.66 -2.55
C LEU A 14 43.15 -18.37 -2.01
N ILE A 15 43.24 -17.27 -2.77
CA ILE A 15 42.63 -15.99 -2.38
C ILE A 15 41.10 -16.07 -2.39
N LEU A 16 40.50 -16.79 -3.34
CA LEU A 16 39.03 -16.86 -3.48
C LEU A 16 38.39 -17.93 -2.60
N PHE A 17 39.04 -19.06 -2.36
CA PHE A 17 38.42 -20.23 -1.69
C PHE A 17 38.88 -20.44 -0.25
N VAL A 18 39.97 -19.84 0.21
CA VAL A 18 40.41 -19.94 1.62
C VAL A 18 39.89 -18.72 2.40
N PRO A 19 38.90 -18.87 3.30
CA PRO A 19 38.24 -17.73 3.96
C PRO A 19 39.18 -16.83 4.76
N VAL A 20 40.24 -17.40 5.34
CA VAL A 20 41.25 -16.62 6.09
C VAL A 20 42.05 -15.72 5.15
N ILE A 21 42.50 -16.23 4.01
CA ILE A 21 43.27 -15.47 3.02
C ILE A 21 42.36 -14.44 2.34
N ARG A 22 41.14 -14.85 1.95
CA ARG A 22 40.14 -13.97 1.34
C ARG A 22 39.80 -12.78 2.24
N ARG A 23 39.52 -13.02 3.52
CA ARG A 23 39.24 -11.96 4.49
C ARG A 23 40.39 -10.96 4.58
N LEU A 24 41.63 -11.44 4.70
CA LEU A 24 42.80 -10.58 4.86
C LEU A 24 43.11 -9.75 3.62
N VAL A 25 43.03 -10.36 2.42
CA VAL A 25 43.47 -9.75 1.17
C VAL A 25 42.35 -8.97 0.48
N VAL A 26 41.10 -9.44 0.56
CA VAL A 26 39.97 -8.91 -0.19
C VAL A 26 38.93 -8.31 0.77
N SER A 27 38.23 -9.14 1.54
CA SER A 27 36.99 -8.74 2.22
C SER A 27 37.19 -7.63 3.24
N ASN A 28 38.30 -7.63 4.00
CA ASN A 28 38.61 -6.56 4.95
C ASN A 28 38.96 -5.24 4.28
N GLN A 29 39.58 -5.27 3.09
CA GLN A 29 39.86 -4.06 2.33
C GLN A 29 38.58 -3.48 1.73
N VAL A 30 37.72 -4.36 1.18
CA VAL A 30 36.38 -3.97 0.71
C VAL A 30 35.55 -3.42 1.85
N LEU A 31 35.54 -4.06 3.03
CA LEU A 31 34.83 -3.58 4.22
C LEU A 31 35.30 -2.18 4.65
N LYS A 32 36.61 -1.91 4.61
CA LYS A 32 37.16 -0.57 4.92
C LYS A 32 36.68 0.48 3.91
N LEU A 33 36.63 0.15 2.63
CA LEU A 33 36.09 1.03 1.59
C LEU A 33 34.58 1.22 1.77
N PHE A 34 33.85 0.14 2.05
CA PHE A 34 32.41 0.13 2.26
C PHE A 34 32.01 1.02 3.44
N LYS A 35 32.71 0.91 4.59
CA LYS A 35 32.50 1.80 5.76
C LYS A 35 32.75 3.29 5.44
N LYS A 36 33.61 3.61 4.47
CA LYS A 36 33.84 5.00 4.02
C LYS A 36 32.78 5.52 3.06
N MET A 37 32.15 4.61 2.30
CA MET A 37 31.13 4.95 1.29
C MET A 37 29.71 4.92 1.85
N LEU A 38 29.47 4.18 2.94
CA LEU A 38 28.18 4.16 3.60
C LEU A 38 27.86 5.56 4.16
N PRO A 39 26.72 6.15 3.78
CA PRO A 39 26.25 7.36 4.45
C PRO A 39 25.97 7.06 5.92
N GLN A 40 26.10 8.07 6.79
CA GLN A 40 25.62 7.95 8.16
C GLN A 40 24.11 7.72 8.12
N ILE A 41 23.69 6.52 8.53
CA ILE A 41 22.27 6.21 8.72
C ILE A 41 21.85 6.88 10.01
N SER A 42 20.91 7.83 9.91
CA SER A 42 20.32 8.45 11.11
C SER A 42 19.56 7.39 11.92
N GLN A 43 19.40 7.60 13.23
CA GLN A 43 18.64 6.66 14.07
C GLN A 43 17.22 6.44 13.53
N THR A 44 16.57 7.51 13.05
CA THR A 44 15.23 7.44 12.45
C THR A 44 15.21 6.63 11.15
N GLU A 45 16.27 6.70 10.34
CA GLU A 45 16.40 5.89 9.13
C GLU A 45 16.68 4.42 9.45
N GLN A 46 17.50 4.13 10.48
CA GLN A 46 17.75 2.77 10.94
C GLN A 46 16.47 2.13 11.49
N GLU A 47 15.73 2.84 12.34
CA GLU A 47 14.45 2.34 12.89
C GLU A 47 13.42 2.07 11.79
N ALA A 48 13.38 2.90 10.74
CA ALA A 48 12.54 2.64 9.57
C ALA A 48 13.01 1.43 8.75
N LEU A 49 14.32 1.22 8.64
CA LEU A 49 14.91 0.06 7.96
C LEU A 49 14.75 -1.23 8.76
N ASP A 50 14.65 -1.17 10.08
CA ASP A 50 14.41 -2.34 10.94
C ASP A 50 12.91 -2.66 11.03
N ALA A 51 12.03 -1.66 10.93
CA ALA A 51 10.58 -1.82 10.91
C ALA A 51 10.07 -2.56 9.64
N GLY A 52 9.52 -3.76 9.83
CA GLY A 52 8.89 -4.56 8.78
C GLY A 52 9.48 -5.96 8.62
N THR A 53 8.92 -6.75 7.70
CA THR A 53 9.43 -8.06 7.28
C THR A 53 9.68 -8.08 5.76
N VAL A 54 10.48 -9.03 5.30
CA VAL A 54 10.65 -9.35 3.88
C VAL A 54 9.80 -10.58 3.60
N TRP A 55 8.92 -10.50 2.61
CA TRP A 55 7.97 -11.55 2.27
C TRP A 55 8.13 -11.94 0.79
N TRP A 56 7.06 -11.93 0.00
CA TRP A 56 7.09 -12.31 -1.42
C TRP A 56 7.98 -11.39 -2.28
N ASP A 57 8.12 -10.13 -1.88
CA ASP A 57 9.03 -9.17 -2.49
C ASP A 57 10.48 -9.63 -2.47
N GLY A 58 10.93 -10.36 -1.44
CA GLY A 58 12.29 -10.94 -1.40
C GLY A 58 12.54 -11.99 -2.47
N ASP A 59 11.56 -12.87 -2.70
CA ASP A 59 11.64 -13.92 -3.74
C ASP A 59 11.71 -13.29 -5.14
N LEU A 60 10.90 -12.24 -5.39
CA LEU A 60 10.93 -11.45 -6.63
C LEU A 60 12.25 -10.69 -6.80
N PHE A 61 12.79 -10.12 -5.74
CA PHE A 61 14.07 -9.40 -5.76
C PHE A 61 15.25 -10.34 -6.01
N SER A 62 15.12 -11.60 -5.61
CA SER A 62 16.19 -12.59 -5.75
C SER A 62 16.45 -13.02 -7.20
N GLY A 63 15.54 -12.73 -8.14
CA GLY A 63 15.62 -13.28 -9.50
C GLY A 63 15.34 -14.79 -9.56
N LYS A 64 14.74 -15.37 -8.52
CA LYS A 64 14.39 -16.79 -8.43
C LYS A 64 13.08 -16.96 -7.65
N PRO A 65 11.94 -16.45 -8.17
CA PRO A 65 10.66 -16.59 -7.50
C PRO A 65 10.26 -18.06 -7.36
N ASP A 66 9.84 -18.46 -6.16
CA ASP A 66 9.27 -19.78 -5.92
C ASP A 66 7.74 -19.72 -6.02
N TRP A 67 7.22 -20.03 -7.20
CA TRP A 67 5.78 -19.96 -7.47
C TRP A 67 4.98 -21.01 -6.71
N ASN A 68 5.57 -22.17 -6.37
CA ASN A 68 4.87 -23.17 -5.55
C ASN A 68 4.70 -22.65 -4.12
N LYS A 69 5.72 -21.97 -3.57
CA LYS A 69 5.62 -21.27 -2.28
C LYS A 69 4.54 -20.19 -2.31
N LEU A 70 4.47 -19.37 -3.37
CA LEU A 70 3.40 -18.36 -3.53
C LEU A 70 2.00 -18.97 -3.49
N LEU A 71 1.80 -20.04 -4.27
CA LEU A 71 0.51 -20.72 -4.35
C LEU A 71 0.16 -21.49 -3.08
N ALA A 72 1.17 -21.89 -2.28
CA ALA A 72 0.99 -22.56 -1.01
C ALA A 72 0.56 -21.62 0.14
N TYR A 73 0.71 -20.30 0.02
CA TYR A 73 0.16 -19.40 1.03
C TYR A 73 -1.35 -19.61 1.17
N PRO A 74 -1.90 -19.71 2.39
CA PRO A 74 -3.31 -20.01 2.59
C PRO A 74 -4.19 -18.91 1.99
N LYS A 75 -5.30 -19.34 1.39
CA LYS A 75 -6.33 -18.43 0.89
C LYS A 75 -6.91 -17.65 2.07
N PRO A 76 -6.93 -16.30 2.05
CA PRO A 76 -7.57 -15.51 3.08
C PRO A 76 -9.08 -15.81 3.14
N GLN A 77 -9.61 -16.03 4.33
CA GLN A 77 -11.02 -16.36 4.56
C GLN A 77 -11.55 -15.58 5.75
N PHE A 78 -12.84 -15.25 5.71
CA PHE A 78 -13.55 -14.69 6.85
C PHE A 78 -13.97 -15.82 7.81
N SER A 79 -13.87 -15.56 9.10
CA SER A 79 -14.59 -16.30 10.12
C SER A 79 -16.11 -16.07 9.99
N GLU A 80 -16.90 -16.94 10.62
CA GLU A 80 -18.38 -16.80 10.64
C GLU A 80 -18.81 -15.46 11.24
N GLU A 81 -18.12 -14.99 12.27
CA GLU A 81 -18.41 -13.70 12.93
C GLU A 81 -18.09 -12.50 12.04
N GLU A 82 -16.94 -12.54 11.35
CA GLU A 82 -16.57 -11.49 10.39
C GLU A 82 -17.56 -11.43 9.22
N GLN A 83 -17.95 -12.60 8.70
CA GLN A 83 -18.96 -12.70 7.64
C GLN A 83 -20.32 -12.18 8.13
N ALA A 84 -20.75 -12.54 9.34
CA ALA A 84 -21.98 -12.04 9.95
C ALA A 84 -21.94 -10.51 10.16
N PHE A 85 -20.79 -9.94 10.53
CA PHE A 85 -20.63 -8.49 10.64
C PHE A 85 -20.76 -7.80 9.27
N LEU A 86 -20.14 -8.38 8.24
CA LEU A 86 -20.19 -7.90 6.86
C LEU A 86 -21.60 -7.96 6.25
N ASP A 87 -22.39 -8.97 6.61
CA ASP A 87 -23.73 -9.22 6.05
C ASP A 87 -24.84 -8.57 6.89
N GLY A 88 -24.56 -8.16 8.12
CA GLY A 88 -25.49 -7.48 9.02
C GLY A 88 -25.12 -6.01 9.21
N PRO A 89 -24.38 -5.64 10.27
CA PRO A 89 -24.03 -4.26 10.60
C PRO A 89 -23.51 -3.42 9.43
N VAL A 90 -22.65 -3.98 8.56
CA VAL A 90 -22.08 -3.23 7.44
C VAL A 90 -23.11 -2.95 6.34
N GLU A 91 -23.96 -3.92 6.00
CA GLU A 91 -25.08 -3.72 5.08
C GLU A 91 -26.05 -2.68 5.62
N GLN A 92 -26.43 -2.79 6.90
CA GLN A 92 -27.32 -1.83 7.56
C GLN A 92 -26.73 -0.42 7.58
N LEU A 93 -25.42 -0.27 7.85
CA LEU A 93 -24.77 1.04 7.75
C LEU A 93 -24.88 1.59 6.33
N CYS A 94 -24.65 0.76 5.31
CA CYS A 94 -24.74 1.21 3.91
C CYS A 94 -26.16 1.62 3.52
N ASP A 95 -27.18 0.91 3.99
CA ASP A 95 -28.60 1.26 3.81
C ASP A 95 -28.94 2.62 4.44
N MET A 96 -28.35 2.95 5.59
CA MET A 96 -28.60 4.21 6.30
C MET A 96 -27.93 5.43 5.63
N LEU A 97 -26.91 5.22 4.80
CA LEU A 97 -26.09 6.30 4.25
C LEU A 97 -26.75 6.94 3.02
N ASP A 98 -27.11 8.22 3.09
CA ASP A 98 -27.42 9.06 1.93
C ASP A 98 -26.23 9.99 1.61
N GLU A 99 -25.49 9.69 0.53
CA GLU A 99 -24.28 10.44 0.19
C GLU A 99 -24.57 11.90 -0.20
N TRP A 100 -25.73 12.20 -0.79
CA TRP A 100 -26.08 13.59 -1.13
C TRP A 100 -26.36 14.40 0.12
N GLN A 101 -27.16 13.86 1.04
CA GLN A 101 -27.42 14.47 2.33
C GLN A 101 -26.11 14.71 3.11
N ILE A 102 -25.26 13.70 3.19
CA ILE A 102 -23.96 13.76 3.89
C ILE A 102 -23.05 14.84 3.29
N THR A 103 -22.93 14.89 1.96
CA THR A 103 -21.90 15.71 1.30
C THR A 103 -22.36 17.11 0.90
N HIS A 104 -23.66 17.35 0.78
CA HIS A 104 -24.22 18.61 0.31
C HIS A 104 -24.99 19.36 1.39
N GLU A 105 -25.90 18.66 2.08
CA GLU A 105 -26.84 19.28 3.03
C GLU A 105 -26.20 19.45 4.40
N LEU A 106 -25.76 18.34 5.01
CA LEU A 106 -25.20 18.32 6.36
C LEU A 106 -23.70 18.64 6.35
N LYS A 107 -23.01 18.24 5.29
CA LYS A 107 -21.53 18.22 5.22
C LYS A 107 -20.92 17.42 6.36
N ASP A 108 -21.61 16.46 6.91
CA ASP A 108 -21.20 15.58 8.02
C ASP A 108 -22.04 14.30 7.96
N LEU A 109 -21.67 13.28 8.71
CA LEU A 109 -22.59 12.17 8.94
C LEU A 109 -23.75 12.65 9.83
N PRO A 110 -24.99 12.23 9.55
CA PRO A 110 -26.12 12.42 10.46
C PRO A 110 -25.81 11.88 11.87
N PRO A 111 -26.33 12.51 12.95
CA PRO A 111 -26.11 12.07 14.33
C PRO A 111 -26.47 10.60 14.59
N GLU A 112 -27.53 10.11 13.98
CA GLU A 112 -27.99 8.73 14.06
C GLU A 112 -27.00 7.74 13.41
N ILE A 113 -26.32 8.15 12.35
CA ILE A 113 -25.27 7.34 11.71
C ILE A 113 -24.01 7.32 12.58
N TRP A 114 -23.63 8.47 13.15
CA TRP A 114 -22.56 8.54 14.15
C TRP A 114 -22.84 7.63 15.35
N GLN A 115 -24.07 7.63 15.85
CA GLN A 115 -24.50 6.78 16.96
C GLN A 115 -24.43 5.30 16.56
N PHE A 116 -24.97 4.93 15.40
CA PHE A 116 -24.96 3.56 14.90
C PHE A 116 -23.53 3.00 14.75
N ILE A 117 -22.62 3.78 14.16
CA ILE A 117 -21.20 3.42 14.02
C ILE A 117 -20.58 3.09 15.38
N LYS A 118 -20.87 3.89 16.42
CA LYS A 118 -20.34 3.67 17.77
C LYS A 118 -20.96 2.46 18.45
N GLU A 119 -22.28 2.34 18.41
CA GLU A 119 -23.04 1.28 19.08
C GLU A 119 -22.76 -0.10 18.50
N GLN A 120 -22.57 -0.19 17.18
CA GLN A 120 -22.18 -1.42 16.49
C GLN A 120 -20.67 -1.69 16.53
N GLY A 121 -19.89 -0.91 17.27
CA GLY A 121 -18.47 -1.19 17.50
C GLY A 121 -17.57 -1.03 16.28
N PHE A 122 -17.95 -0.23 15.28
CA PHE A 122 -17.11 0.00 14.09
C PHE A 122 -15.77 0.66 14.41
N PHE A 123 -15.58 1.25 15.58
CA PHE A 123 -14.28 1.80 16.02
C PHE A 123 -13.38 0.77 16.72
N GLY A 124 -13.89 -0.44 16.96
CA GLY A 124 -13.21 -1.52 17.67
C GLY A 124 -12.94 -2.76 16.83
N LEU A 125 -12.84 -2.65 15.50
CA LEU A 125 -12.65 -3.81 14.61
C LEU A 125 -11.38 -4.57 14.97
N ILE A 126 -10.26 -3.87 15.16
CA ILE A 126 -8.95 -4.48 15.47
C ILE A 126 -8.74 -4.72 16.97
N ILE A 127 -9.58 -4.16 17.83
CA ILE A 127 -9.39 -4.23 19.29
C ILE A 127 -9.80 -5.63 19.76
N PRO A 128 -8.94 -6.38 20.49
CA PRO A 128 -9.26 -7.72 20.96
C PRO A 128 -10.53 -7.78 21.81
N LYS A 129 -11.25 -8.90 21.72
CA LYS A 129 -12.52 -9.14 22.44
C LYS A 129 -12.44 -8.95 23.95
N GLN A 130 -11.30 -9.26 24.57
CA GLN A 130 -11.09 -9.04 26.01
C GLN A 130 -11.21 -7.56 26.42
N TYR A 131 -11.01 -6.63 25.47
CA TYR A 131 -11.23 -5.20 25.65
C TYR A 131 -12.57 -4.74 25.06
N GLY A 132 -13.45 -5.64 24.63
CA GLY A 132 -14.78 -5.31 24.11
C GLY A 132 -14.82 -4.86 22.64
N GLY A 133 -13.74 -5.08 21.88
CA GLY A 133 -13.77 -4.97 20.41
C GLY A 133 -14.03 -6.33 19.74
N TYR A 134 -13.77 -6.40 18.43
CA TYR A 134 -14.00 -7.60 17.63
C TYR A 134 -12.75 -8.48 17.45
N GLY A 135 -11.57 -7.87 17.32
CA GLY A 135 -10.33 -8.57 17.02
C GLY A 135 -10.31 -9.18 15.61
N PHE A 136 -10.93 -8.49 14.65
CA PHE A 136 -11.02 -8.91 13.26
C PHE A 136 -9.67 -8.91 12.55
N SER A 137 -9.58 -9.80 11.57
CA SER A 137 -8.47 -9.90 10.61
C SER A 137 -8.29 -8.61 9.81
N ALA A 138 -7.08 -8.41 9.29
CA ALA A 138 -6.77 -7.39 8.30
C ALA A 138 -7.64 -7.54 7.05
N LEU A 139 -7.97 -8.77 6.63
CA LEU A 139 -8.90 -9.02 5.53
C LEU A 139 -10.30 -8.47 5.85
N ALA A 140 -10.87 -8.79 7.02
CA ALA A 140 -12.19 -8.30 7.43
C ALA A 140 -12.21 -6.78 7.58
N HIS A 141 -11.20 -6.18 8.22
CA HIS A 141 -11.05 -4.72 8.26
C HIS A 141 -11.02 -4.11 6.85
N SER A 142 -10.21 -4.66 5.95
CA SER A 142 -10.13 -4.23 4.55
C SER A 142 -11.51 -4.32 3.85
N GLN A 143 -12.23 -5.42 4.07
CA GLN A 143 -13.52 -5.67 3.45
C GLN A 143 -14.62 -4.73 3.96
N VAL A 144 -14.67 -4.47 5.27
CA VAL A 144 -15.61 -3.50 5.89
C VAL A 144 -15.40 -2.12 5.27
N VAL A 145 -14.16 -1.63 5.25
CA VAL A 145 -13.83 -0.30 4.71
C VAL A 145 -14.11 -0.22 3.21
N MET A 146 -13.83 -1.27 2.43
CA MET A 146 -14.12 -1.31 0.99
C MET A 146 -15.63 -1.25 0.72
N LYS A 147 -16.44 -2.03 1.44
CA LYS A 147 -17.89 -2.06 1.26
C LYS A 147 -18.49 -0.69 1.57
N ILE A 148 -18.17 -0.10 2.73
CA ILE A 148 -18.63 1.25 3.10
C ILE A 148 -18.14 2.28 2.09
N GLY A 149 -16.86 2.21 1.67
CA GLY A 149 -16.26 3.15 0.72
C GLY A 149 -16.88 3.13 -0.67
N SER A 150 -17.53 2.03 -1.05
CA SER A 150 -18.33 1.97 -2.29
C SER A 150 -19.67 2.71 -2.20
N ARG A 151 -20.14 3.02 -0.98
CA ARG A 151 -21.38 3.78 -0.72
C ARG A 151 -21.11 5.23 -0.29
N SER A 152 -20.23 5.43 0.69
CA SER A 152 -19.87 6.74 1.23
C SER A 152 -18.40 6.81 1.60
N GLY A 153 -17.66 7.71 0.96
CA GLY A 153 -16.27 7.97 1.33
C GLY A 153 -16.14 8.60 2.72
N THR A 154 -17.13 9.38 3.14
CA THR A 154 -17.16 10.05 4.45
C THR A 154 -17.28 9.04 5.59
N ALA A 155 -18.22 8.09 5.47
CA ALA A 155 -18.39 7.03 6.45
C ALA A 155 -17.18 6.09 6.48
N ALA A 156 -16.64 5.75 5.31
CA ALA A 156 -15.46 4.89 5.21
C ALA A 156 -14.27 5.49 5.95
N VAL A 157 -13.96 6.77 5.75
CA VAL A 157 -12.87 7.46 6.47
C VAL A 157 -13.12 7.51 7.98
N THR A 158 -14.38 7.72 8.39
CA THR A 158 -14.78 7.78 9.80
C THR A 158 -14.58 6.44 10.52
N VAL A 159 -14.87 5.32 9.86
CA VAL A 159 -14.64 3.97 10.38
C VAL A 159 -13.16 3.56 10.28
N MET A 160 -12.49 3.94 9.20
CA MET A 160 -11.13 3.53 8.89
C MET A 160 -10.08 4.07 9.88
N VAL A 161 -10.14 5.36 10.22
CA VAL A 161 -9.10 6.02 11.03
C VAL A 161 -8.95 5.44 12.45
N PRO A 162 -10.04 5.18 13.20
CA PRO A 162 -9.92 4.54 14.52
C PRO A 162 -9.30 3.14 14.50
N ASN A 163 -9.36 2.45 13.36
CA ASN A 163 -8.86 1.08 13.18
C ASN A 163 -7.52 0.98 12.41
N SER A 164 -6.90 2.11 12.06
CA SER A 164 -5.60 2.16 11.39
C SER A 164 -4.55 2.80 12.30
N LEU A 165 -3.81 3.81 11.82
CA LEU A 165 -2.84 4.60 12.59
C LEU A 165 -3.55 5.48 13.63
N GLY A 166 -4.17 4.83 14.62
CA GLY A 166 -4.86 5.43 15.73
C GLY A 166 -4.27 4.99 17.08
N PRO A 167 -4.71 5.63 18.17
CA PRO A 167 -4.36 5.25 19.54
C PRO A 167 -4.53 3.76 19.84
N ALA A 168 -5.53 3.09 19.27
CA ALA A 168 -5.81 1.67 19.55
C ALA A 168 -4.63 0.75 19.16
N GLU A 169 -4.14 0.84 17.92
CA GLU A 169 -3.02 0.00 17.44
C GLU A 169 -1.74 0.27 18.25
N LEU A 170 -1.44 1.54 18.52
CA LEU A 170 -0.29 1.94 19.33
C LEU A 170 -0.39 1.39 20.77
N LEU A 171 -1.56 1.47 21.39
CA LEU A 171 -1.79 0.96 22.74
C LEU A 171 -1.68 -0.57 22.83
N LEU A 172 -2.14 -1.29 21.79
CA LEU A 172 -2.03 -2.74 21.75
C LEU A 172 -0.57 -3.21 21.80
N HIS A 173 0.31 -2.54 21.05
CA HIS A 173 1.71 -2.91 20.95
C HIS A 173 2.59 -2.31 22.05
N TYR A 174 2.29 -1.08 22.47
CA TYR A 174 3.22 -0.27 23.27
C TYR A 174 2.61 0.34 24.52
N GLY A 175 1.29 0.28 24.69
CA GLY A 175 0.63 0.82 25.88
C GLY A 175 0.99 0.04 27.15
N THR A 176 0.98 0.72 28.30
CA THR A 176 1.04 0.03 29.59
C THR A 176 -0.26 -0.75 29.84
N GLU A 177 -0.26 -1.67 30.81
CA GLU A 177 -1.46 -2.42 31.15
C GLU A 177 -2.59 -1.51 31.67
N GLU A 178 -2.25 -0.44 32.38
CA GLU A 178 -3.19 0.58 32.84
C GLU A 178 -3.81 1.33 31.66
N GLN A 179 -2.98 1.76 30.69
CA GLN A 179 -3.45 2.44 29.49
C GLN A 179 -4.35 1.54 28.65
N LYS A 180 -3.97 0.27 28.45
CA LYS A 180 -4.79 -0.72 27.72
C LYS A 180 -6.15 -0.91 28.38
N LYS A 181 -6.18 -1.14 29.71
CA LYS A 181 -7.42 -1.33 30.47
C LYS A 181 -8.32 -0.09 30.46
N TYR A 182 -7.74 1.10 30.45
CA TYR A 182 -8.50 2.35 30.46
C TYR A 182 -9.04 2.75 29.08
N TYR A 183 -8.19 2.72 28.04
CA TYR A 183 -8.52 3.31 26.74
C TYR A 183 -9.14 2.31 25.76
N LEU A 184 -8.62 1.07 25.67
CA LEU A 184 -9.09 0.13 24.64
C LEU A 184 -10.61 -0.17 24.74
N PRO A 185 -11.20 -0.38 25.94
CA PRO A 185 -12.64 -0.58 26.05
C PRO A 185 -13.48 0.64 25.69
N ARG A 186 -12.95 1.84 25.91
CA ARG A 186 -13.65 3.09 25.57
C ARG A 186 -13.59 3.38 24.08
N LEU A 187 -12.45 3.11 23.45
CA LEU A 187 -12.25 3.19 22.00
C LEU A 187 -13.16 2.20 21.27
N ALA A 188 -13.21 0.94 21.74
CA ALA A 188 -14.02 -0.10 21.12
C ALA A 188 -15.52 0.25 21.09
N LYS A 189 -16.03 0.91 22.14
CA LYS A 189 -17.43 1.33 22.26
C LYS A 189 -17.71 2.72 21.68
N GLY A 190 -16.73 3.35 21.05
CA GLY A 190 -16.84 4.71 20.51
C GLY A 190 -17.15 5.80 21.55
N GLN A 191 -16.90 5.53 22.83
CA GLN A 191 -16.94 6.54 23.90
C GLN A 191 -15.83 7.56 23.70
N GLU A 192 -14.67 7.07 23.24
CA GLU A 192 -13.60 7.91 22.74
C GLU A 192 -13.61 7.94 21.21
N VAL A 193 -13.61 9.14 20.62
CA VAL A 193 -13.37 9.37 19.20
C VAL A 193 -11.90 9.77 19.05
N PRO A 194 -11.03 8.89 18.53
CA PRO A 194 -9.61 9.20 18.43
C PRO A 194 -9.28 10.03 17.19
N CYS A 195 -8.22 10.83 17.31
CA CYS A 195 -7.49 11.36 16.17
C CYS A 195 -5.97 11.29 16.42
N PHE A 196 -5.16 11.48 15.36
CA PHE A 196 -3.70 11.41 15.48
C PHE A 196 -3.01 12.62 14.85
N GLY A 197 -2.40 13.46 15.69
CA GLY A 197 -1.62 14.64 15.35
C GLY A 197 -0.17 14.31 15.04
N LEU A 198 0.13 13.96 13.79
CA LEU A 198 1.51 13.84 13.29
C LEU A 198 1.94 15.07 12.49
N THR A 199 1.18 15.40 11.45
CA THR A 199 1.49 16.48 10.50
C THR A 199 1.38 17.87 11.13
N SER A 200 2.40 18.69 10.93
CA SER A 200 2.43 20.10 11.32
C SER A 200 2.37 21.00 10.08
N PRO A 201 2.21 22.33 10.23
CA PRO A 201 2.32 23.27 9.11
C PRO A 201 3.61 23.15 8.29
N ASP A 202 4.73 22.82 8.96
CA ASP A 202 6.07 22.78 8.35
C ASP A 202 6.57 21.37 8.02
N ALA A 203 5.93 20.31 8.55
CA ALA A 203 6.36 18.93 8.37
C ALA A 203 5.20 17.99 7.99
N GLY A 204 5.27 17.44 6.78
CA GLY A 204 4.34 16.44 6.25
C GLY A 204 5.06 15.15 5.83
N SER A 205 5.58 15.14 4.60
CA SER A 205 6.36 14.02 4.05
C SER A 205 7.61 13.70 4.88
N ASP A 206 8.29 14.72 5.38
CA ASP A 206 9.42 14.58 6.30
C ASP A 206 8.92 14.58 7.76
N ALA A 207 8.21 13.51 8.14
CA ALA A 207 7.59 13.42 9.46
C ALA A 207 8.61 13.38 10.63
N GLY A 208 9.90 13.12 10.35
CA GLY A 208 10.96 13.17 11.36
C GLY A 208 11.36 14.59 11.78
N SER A 209 11.05 15.60 10.96
CA SER A 209 11.44 16.99 11.20
C SER A 209 10.34 17.84 11.84
N ILE A 210 9.33 17.24 12.47
CA ILE A 210 8.28 17.97 13.19
C ILE A 210 8.88 19.02 14.16
N PRO A 211 8.30 20.24 14.20
CA PRO A 211 8.76 21.32 15.08
C PRO A 211 8.13 21.25 16.48
N ASP A 212 7.07 20.45 16.64
CA ASP A 212 6.35 20.29 17.90
C ASP A 212 7.28 19.69 18.96
N TYR A 213 7.28 20.29 20.16
CA TYR A 213 8.25 19.95 21.19
C TYR A 213 7.64 19.92 22.59
N ALA A 214 8.34 19.25 23.48
CA ALA A 214 8.04 19.23 24.90
C ALA A 214 9.32 19.33 25.72
N ILE A 215 9.26 20.01 26.86
CA ILE A 215 10.35 20.11 27.84
C ILE A 215 9.96 19.37 29.10
N VAL A 216 10.77 18.40 29.52
CA VAL A 216 10.59 17.68 30.79
C VAL A 216 10.66 18.67 31.94
N CYS A 217 9.71 18.60 32.85
CA CYS A 217 9.65 19.47 34.03
C CYS A 217 8.83 18.82 35.14
N LYS A 218 8.77 19.50 36.29
CA LYS A 218 7.80 19.19 37.34
C LYS A 218 6.71 20.25 37.40
N GLY A 219 5.49 19.83 37.71
CA GLY A 219 4.33 20.72 37.74
C GLY A 219 3.25 20.25 38.69
N GLU A 220 2.18 21.03 38.78
CA GLU A 220 0.95 20.62 39.45
C GLU A 220 0.05 19.87 38.47
N PHE A 221 -0.49 18.73 38.89
CA PHE A 221 -1.47 17.96 38.12
C PHE A 221 -2.48 17.30 39.05
N GLU A 222 -3.78 17.50 38.77
CA GLU A 222 -4.89 16.97 39.58
C GLU A 222 -4.74 17.25 41.09
N GLY A 223 -4.28 18.46 41.44
CA GLY A 223 -4.07 18.88 42.83
C GLY A 223 -2.84 18.27 43.52
N LYS A 224 -2.04 17.45 42.82
CA LYS A 224 -0.75 16.96 43.29
C LYS A 224 0.35 17.92 42.83
N GLN A 225 1.19 18.35 43.77
CA GLN A 225 2.38 19.15 43.49
C GLN A 225 3.56 18.26 43.10
N ASP A 226 4.55 18.84 42.42
CA ASP A 226 5.82 18.20 42.07
C ASP A 226 5.69 16.92 41.21
N VAL A 227 4.63 16.84 40.40
CA VAL A 227 4.41 15.73 39.47
C VAL A 227 5.39 15.85 38.31
N LEU A 228 6.11 14.77 38.01
CA LEU A 228 6.99 14.69 36.85
C LEU A 228 6.16 14.59 35.57
N GLY A 229 6.44 15.48 34.62
CA GLY A 229 5.73 15.58 33.36
C GLY A 229 6.51 16.41 32.36
N MET A 230 5.79 17.06 31.45
CA MET A 230 6.40 17.88 30.42
C MET A 230 5.46 19.03 30.01
N ARG A 231 6.05 20.16 29.61
CA ARG A 231 5.32 21.27 28.98
C ARG A 231 5.42 21.13 27.47
N VAL A 232 4.28 20.88 26.83
CA VAL A 232 4.17 20.60 25.40
C VAL A 232 3.64 21.82 24.66
N THR A 233 4.26 22.13 23.52
CA THR A 233 3.81 23.15 22.57
C THR A 233 3.75 22.54 21.17
N TRP A 234 2.61 22.70 20.51
CA TRP A 234 2.40 22.10 19.19
C TRP A 234 1.38 22.87 18.34
N GLU A 235 1.50 22.68 17.03
CA GLU A 235 0.49 23.05 16.04
C GLU A 235 0.38 21.94 15.00
N LYS A 236 -0.77 21.26 14.97
CA LYS A 236 -1.04 20.19 14.01
C LYS A 236 -2.04 20.64 12.96
N ARG A 237 -1.88 20.11 11.74
CA ARG A 237 -2.70 20.44 10.57
C ARG A 237 -3.19 19.20 9.86
N TYR A 238 -4.39 19.29 9.29
CA TYR A 238 -5.02 18.24 8.50
C TYR A 238 -5.34 16.95 9.28
N ILE A 239 -5.72 17.08 10.55
CA ILE A 239 -5.95 15.92 11.41
C ILE A 239 -7.39 15.42 11.20
N THR A 240 -7.50 14.23 10.61
CA THR A 240 -8.78 13.55 10.41
C THR A 240 -9.40 13.19 11.76
N LEU A 241 -10.72 13.36 11.87
CA LEU A 241 -11.52 13.34 13.10
C LEU A 241 -11.16 14.41 14.14
N GLY A 242 -10.12 15.21 13.93
CA GLY A 242 -9.67 16.26 14.86
C GLY A 242 -10.80 17.12 15.42
N PRO A 243 -11.67 17.75 14.60
CA PRO A 243 -12.73 18.64 15.09
C PRO A 243 -13.70 18.02 16.10
N VAL A 244 -13.86 16.69 16.07
CA VAL A 244 -14.83 15.94 16.88
C VAL A 244 -14.16 14.93 17.82
N ALA A 245 -12.83 14.96 17.92
CA ALA A 245 -12.07 14.01 18.73
C ALA A 245 -12.26 14.28 20.22
N THR A 246 -12.31 13.20 21.01
CA THR A 246 -12.30 13.24 22.48
C THR A 246 -10.93 12.88 23.06
N ILE A 247 -10.11 12.16 22.27
CA ILE A 247 -8.73 11.80 22.61
C ILE A 247 -7.80 12.11 21.43
N LEU A 248 -6.73 12.86 21.69
CA LEU A 248 -5.71 13.23 20.72
C LEU A 248 -4.45 12.39 20.96
N GLY A 249 -4.09 11.54 20.00
CA GLY A 249 -2.72 11.03 19.90
C GLY A 249 -1.82 12.12 19.33
N LEU A 250 -0.71 12.45 19.99
CA LEU A 250 0.18 13.54 19.59
C LEU A 250 1.63 13.06 19.48
N ALA A 251 2.30 13.39 18.37
CA ALA A 251 3.74 13.22 18.20
C ALA A 251 4.48 14.55 18.39
N PHE A 252 5.54 14.57 19.21
CA PHE A 252 6.41 15.73 19.47
C PHE A 252 7.84 15.28 19.79
N LYS A 253 8.81 16.19 19.69
CA LYS A 253 10.19 15.96 20.15
C LYS A 253 10.32 16.31 21.63
N LEU A 254 10.87 15.40 22.43
CA LEU A 254 11.00 15.59 23.87
C LEU A 254 12.44 15.96 24.22
N TYR A 255 12.58 16.97 25.09
CA TYR A 255 13.87 17.45 25.59
C TYR A 255 13.91 17.46 27.12
N ASP A 256 15.05 17.12 27.71
CA ASP A 256 15.31 17.09 29.16
C ASP A 256 16.56 17.92 29.53
N PRO A 257 16.49 19.26 29.43
CA PRO A 257 17.63 20.14 29.70
C PRO A 257 18.07 20.14 31.16
N ASP A 258 17.17 19.78 32.08
CA ASP A 258 17.43 19.73 33.52
C ASP A 258 17.83 18.32 34.00
N HIS A 259 17.99 17.37 33.07
CA HIS A 259 18.44 15.99 33.35
C HIS A 259 17.59 15.26 34.41
N LEU A 260 16.27 15.44 34.37
CA LEU A 260 15.34 14.84 35.31
C LEU A 260 15.07 13.34 35.02
N LEU A 261 15.30 12.88 33.78
CA LEU A 261 15.14 11.49 33.34
C LEU A 261 16.48 10.80 33.11
N GLY A 262 17.51 11.53 32.71
CA GLY A 262 18.82 10.97 32.40
C GLY A 262 19.83 12.00 31.89
N GLN A 263 20.94 11.53 31.33
CA GLN A 263 22.06 12.38 30.89
C GLN A 263 21.87 12.95 29.48
N GLN A 264 20.87 12.49 28.72
CA GLN A 264 20.61 12.95 27.35
C GLN A 264 19.62 14.11 27.37
N GLU A 265 19.95 15.20 26.67
CA GLU A 265 19.04 16.35 26.53
C GLU A 265 18.00 16.15 25.42
N ASP A 266 18.40 15.70 24.23
CA ASP A 266 17.48 15.35 23.14
C ASP A 266 17.09 13.88 23.29
N LEU A 267 15.82 13.63 23.63
CA LEU A 267 15.30 12.30 23.86
C LEU A 267 14.61 11.72 22.61
N GLY A 268 14.43 12.51 21.55
CA GLY A 268 13.79 12.09 20.31
C GLY A 268 12.26 12.20 20.30
N ILE A 269 11.64 11.62 19.26
CA ILE A 269 10.18 11.69 19.06
C ILE A 269 9.47 10.82 20.08
N THR A 270 8.49 11.39 20.76
CA THR A 270 7.65 10.74 21.78
C THR A 270 6.18 10.89 21.41
N LEU A 271 5.36 9.90 21.78
CA LEU A 271 3.92 9.89 21.52
C LEU A 271 3.15 9.98 22.84
N ALA A 272 2.13 10.84 22.91
CA ALA A 272 1.25 10.94 24.07
C ALA A 272 -0.24 10.88 23.67
N LEU A 273 -1.10 10.52 24.62
CA LEU A 273 -2.54 10.58 24.52
C LEU A 273 -3.07 11.71 25.41
N ILE A 274 -3.74 12.69 24.79
CA ILE A 274 -4.19 13.92 25.45
C ILE A 274 -5.72 14.03 25.31
N PRO A 275 -6.48 13.95 26.41
CA PRO A 275 -7.92 14.23 26.38
C PRO A 275 -8.19 15.62 25.82
N THR A 276 -9.12 15.75 24.87
CA THR A 276 -9.32 17.02 24.14
C THR A 276 -9.99 18.11 24.98
N ASN A 277 -10.54 17.75 26.14
CA ASN A 277 -11.03 18.69 27.14
C ASN A 277 -9.93 19.24 28.07
N THR A 278 -8.66 18.86 27.88
CA THR A 278 -7.53 19.37 28.68
C THR A 278 -7.40 20.89 28.52
N PRO A 279 -7.35 21.67 29.61
CA PRO A 279 -7.24 23.14 29.53
C PRO A 279 -6.05 23.60 28.68
N GLY A 280 -6.30 24.52 27.74
CA GLY A 280 -5.28 25.06 26.83
C GLY A 280 -5.23 24.39 25.45
N LEU A 281 -5.89 23.24 25.28
CA LEU A 281 -6.01 22.57 23.98
C LEU A 281 -7.05 23.29 23.12
N ASN A 282 -6.68 23.65 21.89
CA ASN A 282 -7.55 24.29 20.91
C ASN A 282 -7.91 23.28 19.81
N ILE A 283 -9.20 23.07 19.60
CA ILE A 283 -9.75 22.10 18.63
C ILE A 283 -11.12 22.58 18.13
N GLY A 284 -11.72 21.86 17.16
CA GLY A 284 -13.07 22.12 16.66
C GLY A 284 -13.14 22.89 15.34
N ARG A 285 -12.08 23.62 14.96
CA ARG A 285 -12.00 24.23 13.62
C ARG A 285 -11.96 23.13 12.56
N ARG A 286 -12.73 23.30 11.50
CA ARG A 286 -12.81 22.34 10.39
C ARG A 286 -12.14 22.84 9.10
N HIS A 287 -11.45 21.92 8.43
CA HIS A 287 -10.99 22.03 7.04
C HIS A 287 -11.93 21.26 6.11
N PHE A 288 -12.00 21.69 4.84
CA PHE A 288 -12.79 21.04 3.79
C PHE A 288 -11.86 20.53 2.68
N PRO A 289 -11.37 19.28 2.76
CA PRO A 289 -10.52 18.71 1.73
C PRO A 289 -11.37 18.40 0.48
N LEU A 290 -11.38 19.34 -0.48
CA LEU A 290 -12.11 19.21 -1.75
C LEU A 290 -13.61 18.90 -1.58
N ASN A 291 -14.25 19.48 -0.57
CA ASN A 291 -15.64 19.21 -0.17
C ASN A 291 -15.95 17.76 0.23
N ALA A 292 -14.94 16.94 0.52
CA ALA A 292 -15.17 15.69 1.24
C ALA A 292 -15.69 15.99 2.65
N ALA A 293 -16.77 15.32 3.05
CA ALA A 293 -17.53 15.63 4.26
C ALA A 293 -17.02 14.94 5.53
N PHE A 294 -15.92 14.19 5.47
CA PHE A 294 -15.31 13.66 6.69
C PHE A 294 -14.74 14.79 7.56
N GLN A 295 -14.71 14.55 8.87
CA GLN A 295 -14.17 15.51 9.83
C GLN A 295 -12.66 15.61 9.66
N ASN A 296 -12.15 16.83 9.45
CA ASN A 296 -10.73 17.11 9.34
C ASN A 296 -10.46 18.52 9.85
N GLY A 297 -9.40 18.73 10.62
CA GLY A 297 -9.13 20.05 11.19
C GLY A 297 -7.77 20.15 11.87
N PRO A 298 -7.33 21.37 12.20
CA PRO A 298 -6.13 21.58 13.00
C PRO A 298 -6.43 21.41 14.50
N ASN A 299 -5.36 21.23 15.28
CA ASN A 299 -5.39 21.37 16.73
C ASN A 299 -4.06 21.97 17.21
N SER A 300 -4.08 22.65 18.36
CA SER A 300 -2.88 23.30 18.90
C SER A 300 -2.94 23.44 20.42
N GLY A 301 -1.77 23.50 21.03
CA GLY A 301 -1.59 23.78 22.45
C GLY A 301 -0.29 24.51 22.67
N LYS A 302 -0.26 25.37 23.68
CA LYS A 302 0.93 26.17 24.02
C LYS A 302 1.24 26.01 25.50
N ASP A 303 2.46 25.57 25.77
CA ASP A 303 3.00 25.43 27.12
C ASP A 303 2.10 24.63 28.08
N MET A 304 1.51 23.55 27.56
CA MET A 304 0.57 22.73 28.32
C MET A 304 1.30 21.66 29.12
N PHE A 305 1.07 21.62 30.44
CA PHE A 305 1.61 20.55 31.27
C PHE A 305 0.82 19.26 31.07
N ILE A 306 1.51 18.16 30.75
CA ILE A 306 0.95 16.80 30.77
C ILE A 306 1.85 15.87 31.61
N PRO A 307 1.27 14.90 32.35
CA PRO A 307 2.05 13.99 33.18
C PRO A 307 2.73 12.90 32.34
N MET A 308 3.80 12.30 32.86
CA MET A 308 4.54 11.22 32.15
C MET A 308 3.66 10.01 31.79
N GLU A 309 2.62 9.72 32.58
CA GLU A 309 1.69 8.61 32.34
C GLU A 309 0.86 8.75 31.05
N TRP A 310 0.79 9.95 30.46
CA TRP A 310 0.12 10.17 29.18
C TRP A 310 0.98 9.77 27.98
N ILE A 311 2.30 9.60 28.14
CA ILE A 311 3.15 9.01 27.10
C ILE A 311 2.71 7.56 26.86
N ILE A 312 2.55 7.16 25.60
CA ILE A 312 2.23 5.78 25.25
C ILE A 312 3.38 4.87 25.71
N GLY A 313 3.08 3.92 26.61
CA GLY A 313 4.08 3.08 27.27
C GLY A 313 4.70 3.70 28.53
N GLY A 314 4.16 4.84 28.99
CA GLY A 314 4.65 5.59 30.14
C GLY A 314 6.06 6.14 29.92
N GLN A 315 6.82 6.31 31.01
CA GLN A 315 8.18 6.84 30.94
C GLN A 315 9.12 5.98 30.06
N ALA A 316 8.88 4.67 29.94
CA ALA A 316 9.65 3.79 29.06
C ALA A 316 9.40 4.04 27.56
N GLY A 317 8.30 4.71 27.21
CA GLY A 317 7.95 5.10 25.84
C GLY A 317 8.65 6.37 25.34
N VAL A 318 9.38 7.08 26.22
CA VAL A 318 10.18 8.26 25.87
C VAL A 318 11.15 7.94 24.74
N GLY A 319 11.13 8.76 23.69
CA GLY A 319 12.02 8.63 22.52
C GLY A 319 11.72 7.47 21.58
N GLN A 320 10.75 6.60 21.90
CA GLN A 320 10.41 5.43 21.09
C GLN A 320 9.36 5.74 20.01
N GLY A 321 8.87 6.97 19.93
CA GLY A 321 7.71 7.32 19.12
C GLY A 321 7.92 7.14 17.63
N TRP A 322 9.12 7.40 17.11
CA TRP A 322 9.41 7.21 15.69
C TRP A 322 9.33 5.74 15.28
N LYS A 323 9.98 4.85 16.03
CA LYS A 323 9.86 3.40 15.89
C LYS A 323 8.40 2.92 15.96
N MET A 324 7.61 3.43 16.91
CA MET A 324 6.18 3.09 17.02
C MET A 324 5.42 3.48 15.74
N LEU A 325 5.63 4.71 15.24
CA LEU A 325 4.99 5.21 14.03
C LEU A 325 5.36 4.38 12.79
N MET A 326 6.64 4.06 12.59
CA MET A 326 7.07 3.29 11.42
C MET A 326 6.49 1.88 11.39
N ASN A 327 6.30 1.25 12.56
CA ASN A 327 5.71 -0.08 12.65
C ASN A 327 4.21 -0.08 12.32
N CYS A 328 3.43 0.84 12.88
CA CYS A 328 1.98 0.89 12.67
C CYS A 328 1.59 1.45 11.28
N LEU A 329 2.37 2.42 10.75
CA LEU A 329 2.12 2.97 9.40
C LEU A 329 2.17 1.92 8.29
N ALA A 330 3.04 0.92 8.41
CA ALA A 330 3.18 -0.14 7.41
C ALA A 330 1.91 -1.02 7.31
N ALA A 331 1.29 -1.33 8.45
CA ALA A 331 0.04 -2.10 8.49
C ALA A 331 -1.13 -1.28 7.92
N GLY A 332 -1.31 -0.03 8.37
CA GLY A 332 -2.37 0.86 7.88
C GLY A 332 -2.36 1.04 6.35
N ARG A 333 -1.18 1.28 5.77
CA ARG A 333 -0.99 1.44 4.30
C ARG A 333 -1.39 0.20 3.49
N SER A 334 -1.34 -0.98 4.11
CA SER A 334 -1.67 -2.26 3.47
C SER A 334 -3.17 -2.51 3.37
N ILE A 335 -3.97 -1.82 4.20
CA ILE A 335 -5.38 -2.17 4.43
C ILE A 335 -6.30 -1.05 3.95
N SER A 336 -6.11 0.16 4.48
CA SER A 336 -7.10 1.25 4.50
C SER A 336 -7.32 1.92 3.14
N LEU A 337 -6.30 2.61 2.63
CA LEU A 337 -6.37 3.27 1.31
C LEU A 337 -6.48 2.28 0.14
N PRO A 338 -5.82 1.11 0.15
CA PRO A 338 -6.08 0.05 -0.82
C PRO A 338 -7.55 -0.38 -0.87
N ALA A 339 -8.20 -0.58 0.29
CA ALA A 339 -9.60 -0.97 0.36
C ALA A 339 -10.53 0.06 -0.27
N THR A 340 -10.43 1.33 0.13
CA THR A 340 -11.28 2.40 -0.44
C THR A 340 -11.05 2.58 -1.95
N SER A 341 -9.80 2.43 -2.41
CA SER A 341 -9.45 2.49 -3.84
C SER A 341 -10.09 1.36 -4.65
N VAL A 342 -10.06 0.13 -4.13
CA VAL A 342 -10.73 -1.02 -4.76
C VAL A 342 -12.24 -0.85 -4.74
N GLY A 343 -12.82 -0.32 -3.65
CA GLY A 343 -14.25 -0.02 -3.57
C GLY A 343 -14.69 0.96 -4.66
N GLY A 344 -13.92 2.05 -4.86
CA GLY A 344 -14.15 3.01 -5.94
C GLY A 344 -14.02 2.40 -7.34
N ALA A 345 -13.01 1.56 -7.57
CA ALA A 345 -12.82 0.88 -8.85
C ALA A 345 -13.94 -0.13 -9.16
N LYS A 346 -14.39 -0.90 -8.16
CA LYS A 346 -15.53 -1.82 -8.29
C LYS A 346 -16.86 -1.09 -8.54
N LEU A 347 -17.09 0.05 -7.86
CA LEU A 347 -18.23 0.91 -8.12
C LEU A 347 -18.21 1.45 -9.56
N ALA A 348 -17.04 1.93 -10.02
CA ALA A 348 -16.84 2.35 -11.41
C ALA A 348 -17.12 1.20 -12.39
N ALA A 349 -16.60 0.00 -12.13
CA ALA A 349 -16.83 -1.17 -12.99
C ALA A 349 -18.32 -1.52 -13.08
N ARG A 350 -19.01 -1.60 -11.94
CA ARG A 350 -20.44 -1.95 -11.89
C ARG A 350 -21.29 -0.94 -12.65
N THR A 351 -21.12 0.33 -12.32
CA THR A 351 -21.97 1.41 -12.84
C THR A 351 -21.64 1.76 -14.30
N CYS A 352 -20.36 1.77 -14.70
CA CYS A 352 -19.99 2.01 -16.11
C CYS A 352 -20.47 0.90 -17.02
N GLY A 353 -20.33 -0.37 -16.61
CA GLY A 353 -20.84 -1.50 -17.40
C GLY A 353 -22.34 -1.38 -17.69
N ALA A 354 -23.13 -1.13 -16.64
CA ALA A 354 -24.57 -0.93 -16.78
C ALA A 354 -24.92 0.32 -17.59
N TYR A 355 -24.32 1.47 -17.27
CA TYR A 355 -24.59 2.73 -17.96
C TYR A 355 -24.23 2.66 -19.45
N SER A 356 -23.13 2.00 -19.80
CA SER A 356 -22.70 1.82 -21.19
C SER A 356 -23.66 0.97 -22.02
N ARG A 357 -24.41 0.06 -21.37
CA ARG A 357 -25.48 -0.71 -22.01
C ARG A 357 -26.79 0.06 -22.12
N VAL A 358 -27.14 0.85 -21.11
CA VAL A 358 -28.42 1.58 -21.05
C VAL A 358 -28.40 2.83 -21.92
N ARG A 359 -27.28 3.56 -21.94
CA ARG A 359 -27.16 4.83 -22.66
C ARG A 359 -27.02 4.58 -24.17
N VAL A 360 -27.95 5.10 -24.97
CA VAL A 360 -27.92 5.02 -26.43
C VAL A 360 -27.53 6.37 -27.04
N GLN A 361 -26.56 6.38 -27.96
CA GLN A 361 -26.20 7.51 -28.82
C GLN A 361 -25.95 7.00 -30.24
N PHE A 362 -26.22 7.83 -31.25
CA PHE A 362 -26.11 7.42 -32.66
C PHE A 362 -26.83 6.09 -32.96
N LYS A 363 -27.96 5.86 -32.29
CA LYS A 363 -28.78 4.63 -32.36
C LYS A 363 -28.08 3.37 -31.84
N THR A 364 -26.99 3.45 -31.09
CA THR A 364 -26.29 2.28 -30.54
C THR A 364 -26.02 2.49 -29.05
N PRO A 365 -26.14 1.45 -28.19
CA PRO A 365 -25.65 1.56 -26.82
C PRO A 365 -24.17 1.95 -26.82
N ILE A 366 -23.78 2.89 -25.96
CA ILE A 366 -22.45 3.52 -26.07
C ILE A 366 -21.30 2.55 -25.85
N GLY A 367 -21.51 1.46 -25.09
CA GLY A 367 -20.49 0.45 -24.85
C GLY A 367 -20.09 -0.39 -26.06
N TYR A 368 -20.73 -0.19 -27.22
CA TYR A 368 -20.32 -0.77 -28.50
C TYR A 368 -19.38 0.14 -29.31
N PHE A 369 -19.06 1.34 -28.83
CA PHE A 369 -18.07 2.20 -29.46
C PHE A 369 -16.68 1.89 -28.88
N GLU A 370 -15.70 1.65 -29.74
CA GLU A 370 -14.35 1.20 -29.33
C GLU A 370 -13.69 2.15 -28.32
N GLY A 371 -13.91 3.47 -28.43
CA GLY A 371 -13.40 4.43 -27.44
C GLY A 371 -14.00 4.28 -26.03
N ILE A 372 -15.23 3.78 -25.91
CA ILE A 372 -15.84 3.43 -24.61
C ILE A 372 -15.34 2.05 -24.16
N GLU A 373 -15.18 1.11 -25.08
CA GLU A 373 -14.65 -0.23 -24.78
C GLU A 373 -13.23 -0.16 -24.24
N GLU A 374 -12.37 0.71 -24.76
CA GLU A 374 -11.01 0.95 -24.27
C GLU A 374 -11.01 1.39 -22.79
N ALA A 375 -11.89 2.32 -22.42
CA ALA A 375 -12.05 2.79 -21.05
C ALA A 375 -12.64 1.69 -20.14
N LEU A 376 -13.64 0.94 -20.62
CA LEU A 376 -14.20 -0.20 -19.87
C LEU A 376 -13.16 -1.30 -19.65
N ALA A 377 -12.30 -1.57 -20.64
CA ALA A 377 -11.21 -2.54 -20.54
C ALA A 377 -10.21 -2.15 -19.42
N ARG A 378 -9.83 -0.87 -19.37
CA ARG A 378 -9.00 -0.33 -18.27
C ARG A 378 -9.67 -0.49 -16.92
N ILE A 379 -10.93 -0.07 -16.79
CA ILE A 379 -11.70 -0.19 -15.54
C ILE A 379 -11.76 -1.65 -15.09
N GLY A 380 -12.15 -2.57 -15.97
CA GLY A 380 -12.31 -4.00 -15.65
C GLY A 380 -10.99 -4.66 -15.25
N GLY A 381 -9.95 -4.50 -16.07
CA GLY A 381 -8.64 -5.08 -15.80
C GLY A 381 -7.99 -4.53 -14.53
N TYR A 382 -7.98 -3.20 -14.34
CA TYR A 382 -7.48 -2.63 -13.09
C TYR A 382 -8.26 -3.13 -11.88
N THR A 383 -9.59 -3.18 -11.94
CA THR A 383 -10.41 -3.68 -10.83
C THR A 383 -10.06 -5.12 -10.47
N TYR A 384 -9.83 -5.99 -11.46
CA TYR A 384 -9.46 -7.39 -11.23
C TYR A 384 -8.09 -7.53 -10.53
N MET A 385 -7.08 -6.83 -11.02
CA MET A 385 -5.72 -6.82 -10.46
C MET A 385 -5.66 -6.17 -9.07
N MET A 386 -6.36 -5.05 -8.87
CA MET A 386 -6.36 -4.34 -7.61
C MET A 386 -6.97 -5.17 -6.47
N GLU A 387 -8.08 -5.87 -6.75
CA GLU A 387 -8.69 -6.78 -5.77
C GLU A 387 -7.74 -7.94 -5.42
N ALA A 388 -7.05 -8.50 -6.41
CA ALA A 388 -6.07 -9.57 -6.19
C ALA A 388 -4.94 -9.12 -5.26
N ALA A 389 -4.39 -7.92 -5.50
CA ALA A 389 -3.34 -7.35 -4.67
C ALA A 389 -3.83 -7.01 -3.26
N ARG A 390 -5.06 -6.47 -3.11
CA ARG A 390 -5.66 -6.14 -1.83
C ARG A 390 -5.81 -7.38 -0.95
N THR A 391 -6.43 -8.44 -1.47
CA THR A 391 -6.68 -9.67 -0.69
C THR A 391 -5.40 -10.40 -0.34
N MET A 392 -4.46 -10.52 -1.27
CA MET A 392 -3.15 -11.14 -1.01
C MET A 392 -2.35 -10.36 0.06
N THR A 393 -2.36 -9.03 0.01
CA THR A 393 -1.63 -8.21 1.00
C THR A 393 -2.27 -8.28 2.37
N ALA A 394 -3.61 -8.20 2.45
CA ALA A 394 -4.31 -8.36 3.73
C ALA A 394 -4.04 -9.72 4.35
N GLY A 395 -4.06 -10.79 3.55
CA GLY A 395 -3.69 -12.14 3.99
C GLY A 395 -2.26 -12.25 4.52
N ALA A 396 -1.31 -11.50 3.95
CA ALA A 396 0.05 -11.46 4.47
C ALA A 396 0.10 -10.86 5.88
N VAL A 397 -0.64 -9.77 6.11
CA VAL A 397 -0.74 -9.14 7.44
C VAL A 397 -1.39 -10.11 8.45
N ASP A 398 -2.40 -10.87 8.03
CA ASP A 398 -3.05 -11.89 8.87
C ASP A 398 -2.11 -13.05 9.24
N LEU A 399 -1.10 -13.33 8.40
CA LEU A 399 -0.03 -14.29 8.70
C LEU A 399 1.05 -13.74 9.65
N GLY A 400 0.89 -12.50 10.13
CA GLY A 400 1.84 -11.83 11.03
C GLY A 400 2.99 -11.12 10.31
N GLU A 401 2.97 -11.07 8.97
CA GLU A 401 3.95 -10.31 8.20
C GLU A 401 3.73 -8.80 8.37
N LYS A 402 4.82 -8.04 8.27
CA LYS A 402 4.80 -6.57 8.27
C LYS A 402 5.41 -6.07 6.97
N PRO A 403 4.79 -6.32 5.80
CA PRO A 403 5.47 -6.25 4.53
C PRO A 403 5.58 -4.79 4.05
N SER A 404 6.58 -4.06 4.55
CA SER A 404 6.68 -2.60 4.39
C SER A 404 6.81 -2.15 2.92
N VAL A 405 7.58 -2.87 2.11
CA VAL A 405 7.73 -2.58 0.67
C VAL A 405 6.42 -2.86 -0.06
N ILE A 406 5.78 -3.99 0.20
CA ILE A 406 4.50 -4.36 -0.43
C ILE A 406 3.41 -3.38 -0.02
N SER A 407 3.38 -2.92 1.23
CA SER A 407 2.45 -1.88 1.69
C SER A 407 2.56 -0.62 0.85
N ALA A 408 3.78 -0.22 0.48
CA ALA A 408 4.05 0.93 -0.38
C ALA A 408 3.63 0.68 -1.83
N ILE A 409 3.86 -0.54 -2.35
CA ILE A 409 3.42 -0.98 -3.68
C ILE A 409 1.90 -0.85 -3.77
N VAL A 410 1.15 -1.46 -2.84
CA VAL A 410 -0.30 -1.45 -2.90
C VAL A 410 -0.89 -0.07 -2.65
N LYS A 411 -0.34 0.70 -1.71
CA LYS A 411 -0.78 2.08 -1.48
C LYS A 411 -0.64 2.92 -2.74
N TYR A 412 0.53 2.89 -3.39
CA TYR A 412 0.77 3.68 -4.60
C TYR A 412 -0.08 3.18 -5.78
N HIS A 413 0.04 1.90 -6.13
CA HIS A 413 -0.53 1.40 -7.39
C HIS A 413 -2.04 1.25 -7.38
N LEU A 414 -2.67 0.96 -6.23
CA LEU A 414 -4.13 0.83 -6.17
C LEU A 414 -4.78 2.20 -6.14
N THR A 415 -4.23 3.18 -5.41
CA THR A 415 -4.76 4.55 -5.44
C THR A 415 -4.59 5.21 -6.81
N GLU A 416 -3.47 4.96 -7.50
CA GLU A 416 -3.24 5.50 -8.84
C GLU A 416 -4.14 4.85 -9.89
N ARG A 417 -4.35 3.54 -9.83
CA ARG A 417 -5.28 2.83 -10.73
C ARG A 417 -6.73 3.21 -10.45
N ALA A 418 -7.11 3.42 -9.19
CA ALA A 418 -8.43 3.95 -8.85
C ALA A 418 -8.64 5.35 -9.43
N ARG A 419 -7.63 6.23 -9.41
CA ARG A 419 -7.70 7.54 -10.08
C ARG A 419 -8.01 7.37 -11.57
N GLN A 420 -7.29 6.48 -12.26
CA GLN A 420 -7.53 6.22 -13.69
C GLN A 420 -8.91 5.64 -13.95
N ALA A 421 -9.33 4.62 -13.20
CA ALA A 421 -10.64 3.99 -13.35
C ALA A 421 -11.80 4.97 -13.08
N VAL A 422 -11.67 5.85 -12.09
CA VAL A 422 -12.67 6.88 -11.79
C VAL A 422 -12.67 7.98 -12.85
N ASN A 423 -11.52 8.38 -13.39
CA ASN A 423 -11.46 9.31 -14.51
C ASN A 423 -12.14 8.73 -15.75
N ASP A 424 -11.82 7.49 -16.11
CA ASP A 424 -12.48 6.76 -17.20
C ASP A 424 -14.00 6.68 -16.97
N ALA A 425 -14.42 6.45 -15.72
CA ALA A 425 -15.84 6.44 -15.36
C ALA A 425 -16.50 7.81 -15.56
N MET A 426 -15.83 8.90 -15.21
CA MET A 426 -16.33 10.25 -15.46
C MET A 426 -16.51 10.52 -16.95
N ASP A 427 -15.54 10.10 -17.77
CA ASP A 427 -15.58 10.25 -19.24
C ASP A 427 -16.73 9.45 -19.86
N ILE A 428 -16.92 8.19 -19.45
CA ILE A 428 -18.04 7.34 -19.90
C ILE A 428 -19.40 7.96 -19.54
N HIS A 429 -19.54 8.50 -18.33
CA HIS A 429 -20.80 9.10 -17.86
C HIS A 429 -21.07 10.48 -18.47
N GLY A 430 -20.03 11.20 -18.89
CA GLY A 430 -20.11 12.54 -19.46
C GLY A 430 -20.88 13.50 -18.55
N GLY A 431 -21.92 14.14 -19.09
CA GLY A 431 -22.77 15.08 -18.34
C GLY A 431 -23.34 14.50 -17.04
N LYS A 432 -23.66 13.20 -16.97
CA LYS A 432 -24.16 12.55 -15.75
C LYS A 432 -23.10 12.53 -14.65
N GLY A 433 -21.82 12.36 -15.00
CA GLY A 433 -20.73 12.31 -14.03
C GLY A 433 -20.51 13.66 -13.35
N ILE A 434 -20.53 14.75 -14.13
CA ILE A 434 -20.22 16.11 -13.64
C ILE A 434 -21.40 16.82 -12.98
N CYS A 435 -22.64 16.44 -13.31
CA CYS A 435 -23.85 17.01 -12.67
C CYS A 435 -24.11 16.32 -11.33
N LEU A 436 -23.63 16.92 -10.24
CA LEU A 436 -23.87 16.43 -8.88
C LEU A 436 -25.34 16.63 -8.49
N GLY A 437 -25.91 15.63 -7.81
CA GLY A 437 -27.28 15.62 -7.28
C GLY A 437 -27.59 14.27 -6.62
N PRO A 438 -28.79 14.07 -6.06
CA PRO A 438 -29.18 12.83 -5.36
C PRO A 438 -29.01 11.55 -6.18
N ARG A 439 -29.05 11.65 -7.52
CA ARG A 439 -28.92 10.50 -8.45
C ARG A 439 -27.51 10.29 -9.02
N ASN A 440 -26.51 11.00 -8.50
CA ASN A 440 -25.12 10.86 -8.94
C ASN A 440 -24.34 9.95 -7.98
N TYR A 441 -23.80 8.84 -8.51
CA TYR A 441 -23.07 7.83 -7.75
C TYR A 441 -21.56 7.83 -8.01
N ILE A 442 -21.01 8.74 -8.83
CA ILE A 442 -19.60 8.68 -9.26
C ILE A 442 -18.82 9.99 -9.02
N GLY A 443 -19.49 11.14 -9.08
CA GLY A 443 -18.84 12.45 -8.99
C GLY A 443 -18.18 12.72 -7.64
N ARG A 444 -18.74 12.19 -6.53
CA ARG A 444 -18.12 12.29 -5.20
C ARG A 444 -16.85 11.45 -5.09
N SER A 445 -16.83 10.27 -5.71
CA SER A 445 -15.61 9.45 -5.80
C SER A 445 -14.49 10.23 -6.50
N TYR A 446 -14.79 10.91 -7.62
CA TYR A 446 -13.82 11.76 -8.33
C TYR A 446 -13.26 12.88 -7.44
N GLN A 447 -14.10 13.53 -6.62
CA GLN A 447 -13.65 14.57 -5.68
C GLN A 447 -12.77 14.04 -4.55
N HIS A 448 -12.96 12.78 -4.13
CA HIS A 448 -12.22 12.18 -3.03
C HIS A 448 -10.86 11.62 -3.45
N ILE A 449 -10.68 11.21 -4.71
CA ILE A 449 -9.45 10.60 -5.22
C ILE A 449 -8.16 11.40 -4.90
N PRO A 450 -8.11 12.74 -5.01
CA PRO A 450 -6.89 13.49 -4.69
C PRO A 450 -6.42 13.37 -3.24
N VAL A 451 -7.31 13.00 -2.32
CA VAL A 451 -6.96 12.76 -0.91
C VAL A 451 -6.15 11.47 -0.78
N SER A 452 -6.62 10.36 -1.37
CA SER A 452 -5.99 9.03 -1.20
C SER A 452 -4.57 8.94 -1.77
N ILE A 453 -4.31 9.66 -2.86
CA ILE A 453 -2.99 9.73 -3.50
C ILE A 453 -1.99 10.60 -2.69
N THR A 454 -2.49 11.46 -1.79
CA THR A 454 -1.70 12.46 -1.06
C THR A 454 -1.39 12.02 0.37
N VAL A 455 -2.38 11.46 1.08
CA VAL A 455 -2.22 11.07 2.50
C VAL A 455 -1.49 9.73 2.68
N GLU A 456 -1.09 9.43 3.93
CA GLU A 456 -0.31 8.24 4.31
C GLU A 456 1.00 8.04 3.54
N GLY A 457 1.59 9.16 3.11
CA GLY A 457 2.77 9.21 2.24
C GLY A 457 2.35 9.45 0.80
N ALA A 458 2.57 10.68 0.31
CA ALA A 458 2.17 11.06 -1.05
C ALA A 458 2.75 10.10 -2.09
N ASN A 459 1.95 9.77 -3.12
CA ASN A 459 2.33 8.81 -4.15
C ASN A 459 3.68 9.13 -4.81
N ILE A 460 4.01 10.42 -4.96
CA ILE A 460 5.30 10.88 -5.47
C ILE A 460 6.44 10.41 -4.55
N LEU A 461 6.32 10.60 -3.24
CA LEU A 461 7.32 10.14 -2.27
C LEU A 461 7.37 8.61 -2.22
N THR A 462 6.21 7.96 -2.14
CA THR A 462 6.09 6.50 -2.02
C THR A 462 6.75 5.80 -3.21
N ARG A 463 6.44 6.23 -4.44
CA ARG A 463 7.03 5.67 -5.66
C ARG A 463 8.52 5.93 -5.77
N ASN A 464 8.97 7.17 -5.53
CA ASN A 464 10.34 7.57 -5.82
C ASN A 464 11.35 7.23 -4.71
N MET A 465 10.92 7.14 -3.44
CA MET A 465 11.84 6.96 -2.31
C MET A 465 11.59 5.68 -1.49
N ILE A 466 10.34 5.19 -1.40
CA ILE A 466 10.02 4.07 -0.51
C ILE A 466 10.17 2.73 -1.23
N ILE A 467 9.42 2.50 -2.32
CA ILE A 467 9.28 1.17 -2.94
C ILE A 467 10.64 0.54 -3.25
N PHE A 468 11.48 1.21 -4.04
CA PHE A 468 12.81 0.68 -4.34
C PHE A 468 13.87 1.17 -3.37
N GLY A 469 13.82 2.42 -2.91
CA GLY A 469 14.86 2.97 -2.03
C GLY A 469 15.02 2.17 -0.73
N GLN A 470 13.92 1.88 -0.03
CA GLN A 470 13.93 1.02 1.15
C GLN A 470 13.95 -0.47 0.77
N GLY A 471 13.24 -0.85 -0.31
CA GLY A 471 13.19 -2.24 -0.76
C GLY A 471 14.52 -2.80 -1.24
N ALA A 472 15.40 -2.00 -1.85
CA ALA A 472 16.70 -2.46 -2.31
C ALA A 472 17.63 -2.86 -1.16
N ILE A 473 17.52 -2.20 0.00
CA ILE A 473 18.31 -2.57 1.18
C ILE A 473 17.71 -3.81 1.85
N ARG A 474 16.37 -3.84 2.01
CA ARG A 474 15.69 -4.89 2.75
C ARG A 474 15.50 -6.19 1.96
N CYS A 475 15.01 -6.12 0.73
CA CYS A 475 14.66 -7.28 -0.09
C CYS A 475 15.87 -7.93 -0.76
N HIS A 476 16.99 -7.19 -0.92
CA HIS A 476 18.19 -7.77 -1.48
C HIS A 476 18.80 -8.79 -0.50
N PRO A 477 19.12 -10.03 -0.93
CA PRO A 477 19.49 -11.11 -0.02
C PRO A 477 20.72 -10.85 0.86
N TYR A 478 21.62 -9.94 0.46
CA TYR A 478 22.91 -9.73 1.11
C TYR A 478 23.17 -8.30 1.61
N ILE A 479 22.45 -7.27 1.12
CA ILE A 479 22.85 -5.87 1.37
C ILE A 479 22.62 -5.48 2.82
N LEU A 480 21.47 -5.83 3.40
CA LEU A 480 21.22 -5.57 4.81
C LEU A 480 22.27 -6.25 5.72
N GLN A 481 22.71 -7.46 5.37
CA GLN A 481 23.75 -8.18 6.10
C GLN A 481 25.11 -7.46 6.00
N GLU A 482 25.46 -6.97 4.81
CA GLU A 482 26.68 -6.17 4.59
C GLU A 482 26.65 -4.85 5.38
N VAL A 483 25.51 -4.15 5.38
CA VAL A 483 25.30 -2.90 6.14
C VAL A 483 25.41 -3.16 7.64
N ASN A 484 24.76 -4.21 8.15
CA ASN A 484 24.80 -4.56 9.57
C ASN A 484 26.22 -4.97 10.01
N ALA A 485 26.92 -5.76 9.20
CA ALA A 485 28.32 -6.13 9.45
C ALA A 485 29.24 -4.90 9.48
N ALA A 486 28.98 -3.90 8.62
CA ALA A 486 29.74 -2.66 8.59
C ALA A 486 29.55 -1.78 9.85
N HIS A 487 28.36 -1.81 10.44
CA HIS A 487 28.04 -1.07 11.67
C HIS A 487 28.39 -1.81 12.97
N SER A 488 28.74 -3.11 12.89
CA SER A 488 29.16 -3.87 14.07
C SER A 488 30.40 -3.26 14.74
N SER A 489 30.34 -3.13 16.07
CA SER A 489 31.45 -2.69 16.92
C SER A 489 32.51 -3.78 17.14
N ASP A 490 32.13 -5.06 17.05
CA ASP A 490 33.05 -6.19 17.05
C ASP A 490 33.68 -6.35 15.66
N GLN A 491 34.98 -6.07 15.55
CA GLN A 491 35.74 -6.14 14.30
C GLN A 491 35.89 -7.56 13.75
N LYS A 492 36.01 -8.57 14.62
CA LYS A 492 36.16 -9.96 14.18
C LYS A 492 34.83 -10.46 13.64
N HIS A 493 33.75 -10.22 14.37
CA HIS A 493 32.40 -10.56 13.93
C HIS A 493 32.03 -9.82 12.63
N ALA A 494 32.36 -8.52 12.53
CA ALA A 494 32.18 -7.73 11.31
C ALA A 494 32.91 -8.33 10.11
N SER A 495 34.17 -8.74 10.28
CA SER A 495 34.96 -9.36 9.21
C SER A 495 34.38 -10.70 8.73
N GLU A 496 33.88 -11.52 9.65
CA GLU A 496 33.30 -12.85 9.36
C GLU A 496 31.96 -12.74 8.63
N THR A 497 31.06 -11.94 9.18
CA THR A 497 29.71 -11.73 8.62
C THR A 497 29.77 -11.00 7.27
N PHE A 498 30.64 -10.00 7.13
CA PHE A 498 30.82 -9.28 5.87
C PHE A 498 31.41 -10.17 4.78
N ASP A 499 32.40 -11.03 5.08
CA ASP A 499 32.97 -11.95 4.08
C ASP A 499 31.94 -12.95 3.56
N ALA A 500 31.12 -13.52 4.45
CA ALA A 500 30.06 -14.43 4.06
C ALA A 500 29.01 -13.73 3.17
N ALA A 501 28.58 -12.53 3.55
CA ALA A 501 27.62 -11.75 2.79
C ALA A 501 28.18 -11.33 1.41
N LEU A 502 29.42 -10.82 1.36
CA LEU A 502 30.08 -10.39 0.13
C LEU A 502 30.26 -11.53 -0.88
N VAL A 503 30.69 -12.71 -0.42
CA VAL A 503 30.82 -13.88 -1.31
C VAL A 503 29.46 -14.31 -1.84
N GLY A 504 28.44 -14.34 -0.98
CA GLY A 504 27.07 -14.62 -1.38
C GLY A 504 26.56 -13.63 -2.43
N HIS A 505 26.79 -12.33 -2.22
CA HIS A 505 26.43 -11.27 -3.14
C HIS A 505 27.12 -11.43 -4.50
N VAL A 506 28.44 -11.67 -4.54
CA VAL A 506 29.16 -11.89 -5.81
C VAL A 506 28.60 -13.10 -6.57
N LEU A 507 28.36 -14.22 -5.90
CA LEU A 507 27.78 -15.41 -6.52
C LEU A 507 26.36 -15.16 -7.04
N PHE A 508 25.57 -14.40 -6.29
CA PHE A 508 24.23 -13.98 -6.67
C PHE A 508 24.25 -13.10 -7.94
N SER A 509 25.07 -12.07 -7.97
CA SER A 509 25.20 -11.18 -9.13
C SER A 509 25.72 -11.91 -10.36
N MET A 510 26.69 -12.82 -10.21
CA MET A 510 27.17 -13.66 -11.31
C MET A 510 26.06 -14.56 -11.85
N ARG A 511 25.32 -15.25 -10.96
CA ARG A 511 24.19 -16.11 -11.35
C ARG A 511 23.14 -15.32 -12.12
N ASN A 512 22.71 -14.17 -11.60
CA ASN A 512 21.67 -13.36 -12.24
C ASN A 512 22.16 -12.73 -13.54
N THR A 513 23.44 -12.38 -13.67
CA THR A 513 24.04 -11.91 -14.93
C THR A 513 23.97 -12.97 -16.04
N VAL A 514 24.35 -14.21 -15.72
CA VAL A 514 24.29 -15.33 -16.67
C VAL A 514 22.83 -15.69 -16.98
N ASN A 515 21.99 -15.76 -15.94
CA ASN A 515 20.57 -16.07 -16.10
C ASN A 515 19.83 -15.00 -16.91
N CYS A 516 20.15 -13.72 -16.76
CA CYS A 516 19.53 -12.63 -17.53
C CYS A 516 19.63 -12.90 -19.04
N LEU A 517 20.83 -13.23 -19.52
CA LEU A 517 21.03 -13.57 -20.93
C LEU A 517 20.37 -14.92 -21.30
N ALA A 518 20.52 -15.94 -20.44
CA ALA A 518 19.96 -17.28 -20.71
C ALA A 518 18.43 -17.27 -20.78
N TYR A 519 17.74 -16.59 -19.85
CA TYR A 519 16.30 -16.38 -19.87
C TYR A 519 15.88 -15.44 -21.00
N GLY A 520 16.72 -14.46 -21.35
CA GLY A 520 16.51 -13.58 -22.50
C GLY A 520 16.42 -14.33 -23.84
N LEU A 521 17.28 -15.35 -24.03
CA LEU A 521 17.35 -16.15 -25.26
C LEU A 521 16.43 -17.38 -25.23
N PHE A 522 16.38 -18.08 -24.09
CA PHE A 522 15.77 -19.41 -23.97
C PHE A 522 14.64 -19.50 -22.94
N GLY A 523 14.28 -18.41 -22.27
CA GLY A 523 13.30 -18.41 -21.18
C GLY A 523 11.94 -19.00 -21.54
N ARG A 524 11.49 -18.84 -22.80
CA ARG A 524 10.24 -19.44 -23.31
C ARG A 524 10.23 -20.98 -23.23
N PHE A 525 11.39 -21.62 -23.21
CA PHE A 525 11.53 -23.08 -23.16
C PHE A 525 11.77 -23.62 -21.73
N MET A 526 11.94 -22.75 -20.73
CA MET A 526 12.21 -23.18 -19.36
C MET A 526 10.90 -23.55 -18.65
N LYS A 527 10.54 -24.83 -18.70
CA LYS A 527 9.31 -25.35 -18.06
C LYS A 527 9.42 -25.48 -16.53
N LYS A 528 10.63 -25.52 -15.97
CA LYS A 528 10.88 -25.64 -14.53
C LYS A 528 10.27 -24.50 -13.69
N ASP A 529 9.99 -23.38 -14.33
CA ASP A 529 9.49 -22.17 -13.68
C ASP A 529 7.94 -22.10 -13.68
N ILE A 530 7.27 -23.13 -14.23
CA ILE A 530 5.82 -23.29 -14.21
C ILE A 530 5.46 -24.17 -13.00
N PRO A 531 4.56 -23.73 -12.10
CA PRO A 531 4.03 -24.60 -11.04
C PRO A 531 3.38 -25.85 -11.61
N GLU A 532 3.63 -27.01 -10.99
CA GLU A 532 3.19 -28.33 -11.50
C GLU A 532 1.68 -28.41 -11.74
N ASN A 533 0.89 -27.73 -10.92
CA ASN A 533 -0.56 -27.74 -10.98
C ASN A 533 -1.19 -26.47 -11.56
N SER A 534 -0.41 -25.55 -12.15
CA SER A 534 -0.97 -24.28 -12.67
C SER A 534 -1.86 -24.48 -13.89
N ALA A 535 -2.82 -23.56 -14.09
CA ALA A 535 -3.71 -23.62 -15.24
C ALA A 535 -2.93 -23.37 -16.58
N PRO A 536 -3.17 -24.17 -17.64
CA PRO A 536 -2.47 -24.01 -18.92
C PRO A 536 -2.56 -22.60 -19.50
N GLU A 537 -3.70 -21.94 -19.33
CA GLU A 537 -4.03 -20.61 -19.83
C GLU A 537 -3.12 -19.52 -19.27
N VAL A 538 -2.58 -19.72 -18.06
CA VAL A 538 -1.73 -18.74 -17.36
C VAL A 538 -0.27 -19.19 -17.21
N SER A 539 0.04 -20.43 -17.58
CA SER A 539 1.38 -21.04 -17.45
C SER A 539 2.51 -20.19 -18.05
N ALA A 540 2.26 -19.57 -19.21
CA ALA A 540 3.23 -18.72 -19.90
C ALA A 540 3.60 -17.46 -19.09
N TYR A 541 2.69 -16.95 -18.24
CA TYR A 541 2.96 -15.79 -17.42
C TYR A 541 3.98 -16.09 -16.32
N TYR A 542 3.93 -17.26 -15.68
CA TYR A 542 4.94 -17.65 -14.69
C TYR A 542 6.36 -17.63 -15.27
N GLN A 543 6.52 -18.16 -16.49
CA GLN A 543 7.82 -18.13 -17.19
C GLN A 543 8.28 -16.70 -17.48
N GLN A 544 7.37 -15.85 -17.96
CA GLN A 544 7.67 -14.46 -18.28
C GLN A 544 8.03 -13.66 -17.02
N LEU A 545 7.30 -13.84 -15.93
CA LEU A 545 7.57 -13.18 -14.66
C LEU A 545 8.89 -13.65 -14.03
N THR A 546 9.23 -14.94 -14.11
CA THR A 546 10.56 -15.42 -13.69
C THR A 546 11.66 -14.73 -14.51
N ARG A 547 11.51 -14.67 -15.84
CA ARG A 547 12.46 -13.94 -16.70
C ARG A 547 12.59 -12.47 -16.29
N LEU A 548 11.47 -11.79 -16.06
CA LEU A 548 11.46 -10.37 -15.69
C LEU A 548 12.04 -10.13 -14.29
N SER A 549 11.82 -11.04 -13.35
CA SER A 549 12.44 -11.02 -12.01
C SER A 549 13.96 -11.22 -12.09
N VAL A 550 14.45 -12.15 -12.91
CA VAL A 550 15.90 -12.31 -13.18
C VAL A 550 16.50 -11.02 -13.76
N ASN A 551 15.83 -10.45 -14.77
CA ASN A 551 16.25 -9.21 -15.41
C ASN A 551 16.28 -8.04 -14.42
N PHE A 552 15.31 -8.00 -13.51
CA PHE A 552 15.19 -7.00 -12.46
C PHE A 552 16.34 -7.13 -11.46
N ALA A 553 16.60 -8.33 -10.94
CA ALA A 553 17.69 -8.58 -10.00
C ALA A 553 19.04 -8.20 -10.59
N PHE A 554 19.31 -8.57 -11.84
CA PHE A 554 20.52 -8.17 -12.58
C PHE A 554 20.65 -6.65 -12.68
N LEU A 555 19.57 -5.95 -13.06
CA LEU A 555 19.61 -4.50 -13.24
C LEU A 555 19.73 -3.76 -11.89
N ALA A 556 19.08 -4.26 -10.85
CA ALA A 556 19.17 -3.73 -9.50
C ALA A 556 20.61 -3.81 -8.97
N ASP A 557 21.30 -4.94 -9.14
CA ASP A 557 22.71 -5.10 -8.74
C ASP A 557 23.61 -4.11 -9.49
N ILE A 558 23.46 -4.00 -10.81
CA ILE A 558 24.23 -3.05 -11.61
C ILE A 558 23.98 -1.61 -11.14
N ALA A 559 22.73 -1.27 -10.87
CA ALA A 559 22.37 0.05 -10.36
C ALA A 559 23.03 0.33 -9.01
N LEU A 560 22.99 -0.63 -8.08
CA LEU A 560 23.59 -0.51 -6.75
C LEU A 560 25.11 -0.41 -6.81
N VAL A 561 25.77 -1.20 -7.67
CA VAL A 561 27.24 -1.15 -7.85
C VAL A 561 27.70 0.18 -8.45
N ILE A 562 27.00 0.67 -9.49
CA ILE A 562 27.43 1.88 -10.21
C ILE A 562 27.03 3.16 -9.48
N LEU A 563 25.81 3.20 -8.92
CA LEU A 563 25.28 4.40 -8.30
C LEU A 563 25.50 4.44 -6.78
N GLY A 564 25.62 3.28 -6.12
CA GLY A 564 25.75 3.19 -4.67
C GLY A 564 24.69 4.03 -3.94
N GLY A 565 25.10 4.74 -2.89
CA GLY A 565 24.22 5.63 -2.13
C GLY A 565 23.64 6.82 -2.94
N SER A 566 24.18 7.12 -4.14
CA SER A 566 23.59 8.16 -4.99
C SER A 566 22.27 7.73 -5.65
N LEU A 567 21.96 6.42 -5.68
CA LEU A 567 20.71 5.90 -6.22
C LEU A 567 19.49 6.46 -5.49
N LYS A 568 19.58 6.65 -4.16
CA LYS A 568 18.54 7.30 -3.34
C LYS A 568 18.24 8.74 -3.80
N ARG A 569 19.25 9.45 -4.33
CA ARG A 569 19.09 10.81 -4.89
C ARG A 569 18.65 10.81 -6.36
N LYS A 570 18.72 9.68 -7.05
CA LYS A 570 18.28 9.50 -8.44
C LYS A 570 16.84 8.98 -8.46
N GLU A 571 15.94 9.77 -7.88
CA GLU A 571 14.53 9.45 -7.66
C GLU A 571 13.85 8.80 -8.86
N ARG A 572 14.02 9.34 -10.08
CA ARG A 572 13.42 8.76 -11.30
C ARG A 572 13.93 7.36 -11.64
N LEU A 573 15.22 7.09 -11.43
CA LEU A 573 15.80 5.77 -11.67
C LEU A 573 15.34 4.78 -10.60
N SER A 574 15.32 5.21 -9.33
CA SER A 574 14.77 4.42 -8.23
C SER A 574 13.31 4.07 -8.47
N ALA A 575 12.50 5.05 -8.89
CA ALA A 575 11.08 4.86 -9.19
C ALA A 575 10.83 3.81 -10.28
N ARG A 576 11.61 3.82 -11.35
CA ARG A 576 11.47 2.82 -12.44
C ARG A 576 11.78 1.41 -11.99
N LEU A 577 12.80 1.22 -11.15
CA LEU A 577 13.07 -0.08 -10.53
C LEU A 577 11.91 -0.47 -9.58
N GLY A 578 11.36 0.50 -8.86
CA GLY A 578 10.17 0.31 -8.03
C GLY A 578 8.95 -0.11 -8.83
N ASP A 579 8.71 0.48 -10.00
CA ASP A 579 7.59 0.12 -10.88
C ASP A 579 7.74 -1.32 -11.38
N ILE A 580 8.97 -1.76 -11.74
CA ILE A 580 9.22 -3.15 -12.17
C ILE A 580 8.86 -4.13 -11.05
N LEU A 581 9.40 -3.92 -9.84
CA LEU A 581 9.10 -4.77 -8.68
C LEU A 581 7.60 -4.79 -8.38
N SER A 582 6.97 -3.62 -8.46
CA SER A 582 5.55 -3.47 -8.19
C SER A 582 4.68 -4.26 -9.17
N MET A 583 4.95 -4.16 -10.47
CA MET A 583 4.19 -4.90 -11.47
C MET A 583 4.42 -6.41 -11.33
N LEU A 584 5.63 -6.85 -10.99
CA LEU A 584 5.90 -8.26 -10.67
C LEU A 584 5.02 -8.73 -9.50
N TYR A 585 4.89 -7.92 -8.46
CA TYR A 585 4.02 -8.21 -7.31
C TYR A 585 2.54 -8.28 -7.71
N LEU A 586 2.03 -7.27 -8.43
CA LEU A 586 0.62 -7.23 -8.86
C LEU A 586 0.25 -8.39 -9.79
N CYS A 587 1.14 -8.76 -10.72
CA CYS A 587 1.00 -9.95 -11.55
C CYS A 587 0.97 -11.23 -10.71
N SER A 588 1.85 -11.35 -9.71
CA SER A 588 1.86 -12.51 -8.80
C SER A 588 0.54 -12.67 -8.08
N ALA A 589 0.01 -11.57 -7.54
CA ALA A 589 -1.28 -11.55 -6.86
C ALA A 589 -2.43 -11.94 -7.79
N THR A 590 -2.41 -11.42 -9.03
CA THR A 590 -3.44 -11.71 -10.05
C THR A 590 -3.48 -13.19 -10.42
N LEU A 591 -2.32 -13.82 -10.60
CA LEU A 591 -2.21 -15.26 -10.84
C LEU A 591 -2.70 -16.09 -9.65
N LYS A 592 -2.27 -15.71 -8.44
CA LYS A 592 -2.69 -16.38 -7.20
C LYS A 592 -4.22 -16.33 -7.03
N ARG A 593 -4.83 -15.17 -7.24
CA ARG A 593 -6.30 -15.00 -7.19
C ARG A 593 -7.01 -15.98 -8.14
N PHE A 594 -6.56 -16.06 -9.40
CA PHE A 594 -7.19 -16.94 -10.38
C PHE A 594 -7.15 -18.41 -9.98
N GLU A 595 -6.01 -18.87 -9.45
CA GLU A 595 -5.86 -20.22 -8.93
C GLU A 595 -6.77 -20.48 -7.71
N GLU A 596 -6.84 -19.53 -6.77
CA GLU A 596 -7.62 -19.65 -5.52
C GLU A 596 -9.14 -19.50 -5.70
N GLU A 597 -9.57 -18.82 -6.75
CA GLU A 597 -10.99 -18.65 -7.09
C GLU A 597 -11.51 -19.76 -8.03
N GLY A 598 -10.71 -20.79 -8.28
CA GLY A 598 -11.13 -21.98 -9.01
C GLY A 598 -11.00 -21.85 -10.53
N ARG A 599 -10.10 -21.00 -11.03
CA ARG A 599 -9.75 -20.87 -12.46
C ARG A 599 -10.96 -20.55 -13.34
N GLN A 600 -11.72 -19.56 -12.92
CA GLN A 600 -12.95 -19.16 -13.58
C GLN A 600 -12.66 -18.70 -15.03
N GLN A 601 -13.06 -19.52 -16.00
CA GLN A 601 -12.79 -19.26 -17.42
C GLN A 601 -13.36 -17.93 -17.90
N ALA A 602 -14.52 -17.54 -17.34
CA ALA A 602 -15.16 -16.27 -17.65
C ALA A 602 -14.35 -15.04 -17.18
N ASP A 603 -13.38 -15.22 -16.28
CA ASP A 603 -12.54 -14.13 -15.75
C ASP A 603 -11.25 -13.96 -16.57
N LEU A 604 -10.96 -14.87 -17.53
CA LEU A 604 -9.74 -14.84 -18.35
C LEU A 604 -9.54 -13.53 -19.12
N PRO A 605 -10.55 -12.86 -19.71
CA PRO A 605 -10.34 -11.57 -20.38
C PRO A 605 -9.75 -10.52 -19.43
N LEU A 606 -10.32 -10.41 -18.21
CA LEU A 606 -9.87 -9.49 -17.17
C LEU A 606 -8.44 -9.82 -16.72
N LEU A 607 -8.14 -11.10 -16.52
CA LEU A 607 -6.80 -11.56 -16.15
C LEU A 607 -5.78 -11.27 -17.24
N HIS A 608 -6.06 -11.67 -18.49
CA HIS A 608 -5.12 -11.50 -19.60
C HIS A 608 -4.81 -10.04 -19.86
N TRP A 609 -5.83 -9.18 -19.83
CA TRP A 609 -5.62 -7.74 -19.96
C TRP A 609 -4.70 -7.21 -18.86
N SER A 610 -5.00 -7.57 -17.60
CA SER A 610 -4.22 -7.15 -16.41
C SER A 610 -2.75 -7.57 -16.51
N MET A 611 -2.51 -8.81 -16.89
CA MET A 611 -1.16 -9.37 -17.01
C MET A 611 -0.38 -8.76 -18.18
N GLN A 612 -1.03 -8.58 -19.34
CA GLN A 612 -0.39 -8.01 -20.52
C GLN A 612 -0.03 -6.54 -20.32
N ASP A 613 -0.94 -5.74 -19.73
CA ASP A 613 -0.68 -4.34 -19.38
C ASP A 613 0.50 -4.22 -18.41
N ALA A 614 0.49 -4.97 -17.31
CA ALA A 614 1.55 -4.90 -16.31
C ALA A 614 2.91 -5.37 -16.85
N ILE A 615 2.96 -6.44 -17.64
CA ILE A 615 4.20 -6.93 -18.27
C ILE A 615 4.72 -5.92 -19.30
N TYR A 616 3.82 -5.28 -20.06
CA TYR A 616 4.21 -4.21 -20.96
C TYR A 616 4.79 -3.01 -20.20
N GLN A 617 4.19 -2.62 -19.08
CA GLN A 617 4.71 -1.56 -18.21
C GLN A 617 6.09 -1.91 -17.62
N ILE A 618 6.32 -3.16 -17.21
CA ILE A 618 7.65 -3.63 -16.79
C ILE A 618 8.68 -3.39 -17.90
N GLN A 619 8.35 -3.75 -19.13
CA GLN A 619 9.23 -3.55 -20.28
C GLN A 619 9.54 -2.07 -20.52
N GLN A 620 8.55 -1.18 -20.41
CA GLN A 620 8.79 0.25 -20.57
C GLN A 620 9.66 0.80 -19.43
N ALA A 621 9.42 0.39 -18.19
CA ALA A 621 10.24 0.80 -17.05
C ALA A 621 11.71 0.36 -17.21
N PHE A 622 11.97 -0.85 -17.72
CA PHE A 622 13.32 -1.28 -18.08
C PHE A 622 13.95 -0.37 -19.14
N ASP A 623 13.23 -0.12 -20.23
CA ASP A 623 13.75 0.65 -21.36
C ASP A 623 14.09 2.09 -20.95
N GLU A 624 13.15 2.75 -20.27
CA GLU A 624 13.34 4.11 -19.77
C GLU A 624 14.45 4.21 -18.72
N PHE A 625 14.59 3.20 -17.86
CA PHE A 625 15.67 3.15 -16.89
C PHE A 625 17.01 3.14 -17.63
N LEU A 626 17.16 2.26 -18.61
CA LEU A 626 18.40 2.08 -19.37
C LEU A 626 18.72 3.29 -20.25
N ASP A 627 17.73 3.95 -20.84
CA ASP A 627 17.93 5.20 -21.61
C ASP A 627 18.46 6.35 -20.76
N ASN A 628 18.15 6.35 -19.46
CA ASN A 628 18.56 7.37 -18.52
C ASN A 628 19.64 6.87 -17.56
N PHE A 629 20.16 5.66 -17.78
CA PHE A 629 21.15 5.08 -16.90
C PHE A 629 22.50 5.78 -17.10
N PRO A 630 23.17 6.22 -16.01
CA PRO A 630 24.41 6.97 -16.12
C PRO A 630 25.53 6.11 -16.71
N GLY A 631 26.20 6.64 -17.73
CA GLY A 631 27.29 5.96 -18.43
C GLY A 631 27.38 6.39 -19.90
N ASN A 632 28.29 5.77 -20.65
CA ASN A 632 28.34 5.93 -22.10
C ASN A 632 27.13 5.21 -22.73
N LYS A 633 26.50 5.81 -23.75
CA LYS A 633 25.39 5.20 -24.51
C LYS A 633 25.67 3.78 -24.98
N ALA A 634 26.93 3.46 -25.30
CA ALA A 634 27.35 2.11 -25.66
C ALA A 634 27.10 1.09 -24.53
N PHE A 635 27.32 1.49 -23.27
CA PHE A 635 27.09 0.63 -22.11
C PHE A 635 25.59 0.38 -21.88
N SER A 636 24.76 1.42 -21.90
CA SER A 636 23.30 1.27 -21.80
C SER A 636 22.74 0.41 -22.94
N TRP A 637 23.28 0.56 -24.16
CA TRP A 637 22.92 -0.29 -25.30
C TRP A 637 23.29 -1.77 -25.08
N LEU A 638 24.49 -2.04 -24.54
CA LEU A 638 24.90 -3.41 -24.18
C LEU A 638 23.98 -4.01 -23.13
N LEU A 639 23.63 -3.26 -22.08
CA LEU A 639 22.68 -3.70 -21.05
C LEU A 639 21.29 -3.99 -21.64
N LYS A 640 20.79 -3.13 -22.54
CA LYS A 640 19.54 -3.38 -23.27
C LYS A 640 19.60 -4.70 -24.05
N ARG A 641 20.69 -4.97 -24.75
CA ARG A 641 20.91 -6.24 -25.48
C ARG A 641 21.12 -7.43 -24.55
N TRP A 642 21.56 -7.22 -23.31
CA TRP A 642 21.69 -8.28 -22.33
C TRP A 642 20.32 -8.71 -21.78
N ILE A 643 19.48 -7.73 -21.42
CA ILE A 643 18.14 -7.93 -20.85
C ILE A 643 17.13 -8.40 -21.92
N PHE A 644 17.22 -7.80 -23.11
CA PHE A 644 16.34 -8.03 -24.25
C PHE A 644 17.15 -8.32 -25.53
N PRO A 645 17.82 -9.48 -25.63
CA PRO A 645 18.71 -9.79 -26.76
C PRO A 645 18.00 -9.77 -28.12
N LEU A 646 16.75 -10.25 -28.14
CA LEU A 646 15.89 -10.31 -29.32
C LEU A 646 15.01 -9.07 -29.50
N GLY A 647 15.22 -8.01 -28.71
CA GLY A 647 14.36 -6.83 -28.67
C GLY A 647 13.21 -6.96 -27.66
N LYS A 648 12.27 -6.01 -27.71
CA LYS A 648 11.12 -5.86 -26.82
C LYS A 648 9.99 -6.84 -27.22
N PRO A 649 9.72 -7.92 -26.47
CA PRO A 649 8.75 -8.93 -26.90
C PRO A 649 7.30 -8.63 -26.48
N PHE A 650 7.08 -7.66 -25.59
CA PHE A 650 5.77 -7.42 -24.99
C PHE A 650 5.05 -6.26 -25.67
N SER A 651 3.75 -6.45 -25.91
CA SER A 651 2.82 -5.49 -26.51
C SER A 651 1.71 -5.14 -25.49
N PRO A 652 1.04 -3.99 -25.65
CA PRO A 652 -0.16 -3.70 -24.85
C PRO A 652 -1.26 -4.74 -25.11
N PRO A 653 -2.28 -4.83 -24.22
CA PRO A 653 -3.45 -5.69 -24.44
C PRO A 653 -4.10 -5.44 -25.81
N SER A 654 -4.61 -6.48 -26.46
CA SER A 654 -5.29 -6.35 -27.75
C SER A 654 -6.72 -5.83 -27.61
N ASP A 655 -7.21 -5.21 -28.68
CA ASP A 655 -8.59 -4.70 -28.77
C ASP A 655 -9.62 -5.83 -28.58
N ASP A 656 -9.35 -7.04 -29.08
CA ASP A 656 -10.19 -8.23 -28.86
C ASP A 656 -10.43 -8.54 -27.37
N ILE A 657 -9.39 -8.40 -26.54
CA ILE A 657 -9.52 -8.58 -25.09
C ILE A 657 -10.35 -7.43 -24.51
N GLY A 658 -10.15 -6.21 -25.01
CA GLY A 658 -10.95 -5.05 -24.64
C GLY A 658 -12.44 -5.22 -24.95
N HIS A 659 -12.78 -5.67 -26.17
CA HIS A 659 -14.14 -6.02 -26.57
C HIS A 659 -14.74 -7.06 -25.62
N ALA A 660 -13.99 -8.12 -25.29
CA ALA A 660 -14.46 -9.17 -24.38
C ALA A 660 -14.76 -8.64 -22.96
N ILE A 661 -13.90 -7.78 -22.41
CA ILE A 661 -14.14 -7.15 -21.10
C ILE A 661 -15.35 -6.22 -21.15
N SER A 662 -15.48 -5.40 -22.19
CA SER A 662 -16.65 -4.52 -22.36
C SER A 662 -17.95 -5.31 -22.33
N ARG A 663 -18.05 -6.40 -23.10
CA ARG A 663 -19.24 -7.26 -23.12
C ARG A 663 -19.53 -7.91 -21.78
N LEU A 664 -18.49 -8.43 -21.12
CA LEU A 664 -18.59 -8.99 -19.77
C LEU A 664 -19.21 -7.99 -18.78
N MET A 665 -18.81 -6.72 -18.85
CA MET A 665 -19.29 -5.68 -17.92
C MET A 665 -20.69 -5.15 -18.26
N MET A 666 -21.09 -5.21 -19.53
CA MET A 666 -22.37 -4.72 -20.05
C MET A 666 -23.53 -5.70 -19.91
N GLU A 667 -23.29 -6.90 -19.38
CA GLU A 667 -24.30 -7.95 -19.25
C GLU A 667 -24.33 -8.51 -17.82
N PRO A 668 -25.52 -8.83 -17.26
CA PRO A 668 -25.60 -9.62 -16.04
C PRO A 668 -24.91 -10.97 -16.22
N GLY A 669 -24.05 -11.35 -15.27
CA GLY A 669 -23.32 -12.61 -15.35
C GLY A 669 -22.32 -12.77 -14.21
N GLU A 670 -21.94 -14.01 -13.94
CA GLU A 670 -21.13 -14.33 -12.76
C GLU A 670 -19.77 -13.64 -12.74
N ALA A 671 -19.13 -13.43 -13.90
CA ALA A 671 -17.84 -12.75 -13.96
C ALA A 671 -17.96 -11.27 -13.59
N ARG A 672 -19.04 -10.61 -14.01
CA ARG A 672 -19.38 -9.24 -13.59
C ARG A 672 -19.64 -9.17 -12.10
N ASP A 673 -20.40 -10.13 -11.57
CA ASP A 673 -20.72 -10.20 -10.14
C ASP A 673 -19.46 -10.48 -9.29
N ARG A 674 -18.58 -11.38 -9.73
CA ARG A 674 -17.28 -11.65 -9.08
C ARG A 674 -16.35 -10.44 -9.13
N LEU A 675 -16.29 -9.73 -10.26
CA LEU A 675 -15.47 -8.53 -10.42
C LEU A 675 -15.83 -7.46 -9.39
N THR A 676 -17.13 -7.28 -9.14
CA THR A 676 -17.65 -6.26 -8.23
C THR A 676 -18.00 -6.79 -6.84
N ARG A 677 -17.71 -8.06 -6.53
CA ARG A 677 -18.14 -8.72 -5.29
C ARG A 677 -17.67 -7.96 -4.05
N GLY A 678 -18.57 -7.84 -3.08
CA GLY A 678 -18.29 -7.27 -1.76
C GLY A 678 -18.41 -5.75 -1.66
N ILE A 679 -18.78 -5.04 -2.74
CA ILE A 679 -19.32 -3.68 -2.63
C ILE A 679 -20.78 -3.75 -2.15
N TYR A 680 -21.29 -2.61 -1.69
CA TYR A 680 -22.72 -2.47 -1.42
C TYR A 680 -23.48 -2.24 -2.75
N VAL A 681 -24.54 -3.02 -2.98
CA VAL A 681 -25.42 -2.88 -4.14
C VAL A 681 -26.84 -2.68 -3.61
N PRO A 682 -27.39 -1.45 -3.67
CA PRO A 682 -28.71 -1.18 -3.12
C PRO A 682 -29.79 -1.94 -3.91
N THR A 683 -30.86 -2.33 -3.21
CA THR A 683 -32.03 -3.00 -3.80
C THR A 683 -33.32 -2.18 -3.70
N ALA A 684 -33.32 -1.11 -2.90
CA ALA A 684 -34.47 -0.24 -2.70
C ALA A 684 -34.79 0.58 -3.97
N GLU A 685 -36.07 0.77 -4.27
CA GLU A 685 -36.53 1.60 -5.39
C GLU A 685 -36.16 3.07 -5.16
N GLY A 686 -35.69 3.76 -6.21
CA GLY A 686 -35.28 5.16 -6.14
C GLY A 686 -33.80 5.38 -5.83
N GLU A 687 -33.08 4.33 -5.40
CA GLU A 687 -31.63 4.34 -5.29
C GLU A 687 -30.98 4.36 -6.68
N ALA A 688 -30.07 5.31 -6.90
CA ALA A 688 -29.54 5.61 -8.23
C ALA A 688 -28.84 4.42 -8.92
N MET A 689 -28.22 3.55 -8.13
CA MET A 689 -27.56 2.34 -8.62
C MET A 689 -28.55 1.18 -8.80
N ALA A 690 -29.56 1.05 -7.93
CA ALA A 690 -30.61 0.04 -8.09
C ALA A 690 -31.42 0.29 -9.37
N ASP A 691 -31.83 1.55 -9.58
CA ASP A 691 -32.50 2.01 -10.81
C ASP A 691 -31.67 1.68 -12.07
N LEU A 692 -30.34 1.81 -11.99
CA LEU A 692 -29.43 1.53 -13.09
C LEU A 692 -29.29 0.03 -13.38
N GLU A 693 -29.18 -0.81 -12.35
CA GLU A 693 -29.13 -2.26 -12.50
C GLU A 693 -30.44 -2.81 -13.07
N GLU A 694 -31.59 -2.24 -12.69
CA GLU A 694 -32.87 -2.61 -13.26
C GLU A 694 -33.00 -2.14 -14.72
N ALA A 695 -32.59 -0.90 -15.01
CA ALA A 695 -32.52 -0.39 -16.37
C ALA A 695 -31.64 -1.26 -17.29
N LEU A 696 -30.53 -1.80 -16.76
CA LEU A 696 -29.67 -2.74 -17.49
C LEU A 696 -30.44 -3.99 -17.94
N LYS A 697 -31.19 -4.62 -17.02
CA LYS A 697 -32.00 -5.81 -17.35
C LYS A 697 -33.06 -5.47 -18.40
N CYS A 698 -33.82 -4.39 -18.19
CA CYS A 698 -34.84 -3.94 -19.13
C CYS A 698 -34.24 -3.63 -20.52
N ALA A 699 -33.07 -2.98 -20.59
CA ALA A 699 -32.41 -2.67 -21.85
C ALA A 699 -32.00 -3.93 -22.63
N ILE A 700 -31.63 -5.01 -21.95
CA ILE A 700 -31.30 -6.29 -22.57
C ILE A 700 -32.57 -6.99 -23.08
N GLU A 701 -33.61 -7.07 -22.26
CA GLU A 701 -34.88 -7.69 -22.62
C GLU A 701 -35.57 -6.98 -23.79
N CYS A 702 -35.50 -5.65 -23.83
CA CYS A 702 -36.09 -4.84 -24.89
C CYS A 702 -35.25 -4.80 -26.18
N ALA A 703 -33.96 -5.16 -26.16
CA ALA A 703 -33.07 -5.01 -27.32
C ALA A 703 -33.57 -5.72 -28.60
N PRO A 704 -34.10 -6.96 -28.56
CA PRO A 704 -34.66 -7.60 -29.75
C PRO A 704 -35.92 -6.90 -30.28
N LEU A 705 -36.73 -6.31 -29.39
CA LEU A 705 -37.94 -5.57 -29.75
C LEU A 705 -37.57 -4.22 -30.39
N GLU A 706 -36.61 -3.50 -29.81
CA GLU A 706 -36.07 -2.27 -30.41
C GLU A 706 -35.48 -2.52 -31.79
N ALA A 707 -34.74 -3.63 -31.98
CA ALA A 707 -34.19 -3.99 -33.27
C ALA A 707 -35.30 -4.21 -34.33
N LYS A 708 -36.40 -4.88 -33.96
CA LYS A 708 -37.57 -5.05 -34.83
C LYS A 708 -38.21 -3.71 -35.19
N VAL A 709 -38.44 -2.84 -34.20
CA VAL A 709 -39.02 -1.51 -34.41
C VAL A 709 -38.13 -0.68 -35.36
N ARG A 710 -36.82 -0.69 -35.15
CA ARG A 710 -35.85 0.03 -36.01
C ARG A 710 -35.73 -0.54 -37.42
N SER A 711 -36.01 -1.82 -37.62
CA SER A 711 -36.05 -2.41 -38.97
C SER A 711 -37.35 -2.11 -39.71
N ALA A 712 -38.42 -1.76 -38.97
CA ALA A 712 -39.74 -1.49 -39.51
C ALA A 712 -39.98 0.00 -39.86
N VAL A 713 -39.14 0.91 -39.35
CA VAL A 713 -39.16 2.36 -39.60
C VAL A 713 -37.93 2.74 -40.40
#